data_AF-A0A0A2XCX6-F1
#
_entry.id   AF-A0A0A2XCX6-F1
#
_cell.length_a   1.000
_cell.length_b   1.000
_cell.length_c   1.000
_cell.angle_alpha   90.00
_cell.angle_beta   90.00
_cell.angle_gamma   90.00
#
_symmetry.space_group_name_H-M   'P 1'
#
loop_
_entity.id
_entity.type
_entity.pdbx_description
1 polymer ?
#
loop_
_entity_poly.entity_id
_entity_poly.type
_entity_poly.pdbx_seq_one_letter_code
_entity_poly.pdbx_strand_id
1 'polypeptide(L)'
;MTDRQPPGSPAFLARLAERYPVVFVLREGRIPPERPPSGIKVYEDPDLTLYWQGPPPRPELLEALRLLASLHGELFRLKERELALEKALADQNRLVRFLLHELKNPLMALLGALELALEMQDEVSPGVRELLEIAEKSAKRLRDLVEKAREYLSLGEGVRLKSERLDLFRLARQAAEEVLPLARRKGVELRLRLPRKPAPVYGDPDWLYQALLNVIHNAVKYTPPKGRVVVRGVLGREEVGVAVADTGPGIPLEEQERVFEPFFRASTRGEAEGSGLGLALVKRVLEAHGGGVRLRSRPGKGSLFYLYLPRPRPGERAPMGRLLLLALALLALARLPVYPAPLGGRAFGGSLPAGEVARLPGTELAFTPEARGRAWVWRSLWGGGARARLLLEEGGVEVRRHGGAALTLLTPEGEVRPTGTVFRTDREGKARLSLYAGSVRLGEERLMEGQGAVLGTAVRRPLLPAPLLRGAAEAGGVRFRFTPVAGARSYRLEVRAQDRVVLFASLQGPYLYLPREDREAQARVYAVDEAGLLGYPSEPVFFRERYSFYQGKKRLPQDPKGAEAFLRRALAVFPDDWEAIAELGFALYLQGPARYEEAALLYQKALSLAPNADTLARYGRLLYHQRRLSEAERAFREALEENPRHLDARWGLAEVLLARGDLPQAEALVRGVLRDDPAYPLARFTLAKVLLEKGNKEEAVRLLRAELEKNPDPEVKALLEKVLSE
;
A
#
# COMPACT_ATOMS: atom_id res chain seq x y z
N MET A 1 32.41 -28.15 -19.71
CA MET A 1 31.34 -27.65 -20.59
C MET A 1 30.63 -26.52 -19.89
N THR A 2 30.32 -25.42 -20.58
CA THR A 2 29.73 -24.21 -19.99
C THR A 2 28.23 -24.10 -20.29
N ASP A 3 27.42 -23.85 -19.25
CA ASP A 3 25.97 -23.69 -19.37
C ASP A 3 25.61 -22.37 -20.06
N ARG A 4 25.43 -22.41 -21.38
CA ARG A 4 25.07 -21.26 -22.22
C ARG A 4 23.58 -20.94 -22.11
N GLN A 5 23.21 -20.25 -21.04
CA GLN A 5 21.89 -19.63 -20.89
C GLN A 5 21.68 -18.52 -21.96
N PRO A 6 20.45 -18.33 -22.45
CA PRO A 6 20.19 -17.36 -23.52
C PRO A 6 20.39 -15.90 -23.07
N PRO A 7 20.84 -15.01 -23.98
CA PRO A 7 20.98 -13.59 -23.69
C PRO A 7 19.62 -12.96 -23.32
N GLY A 8 19.67 -11.98 -22.42
CA GLY A 8 18.47 -11.33 -21.87
C GLY A 8 17.76 -12.07 -20.74
N SER A 9 18.33 -13.16 -20.19
CA SER A 9 17.81 -13.75 -18.94
C SER A 9 18.06 -12.82 -17.73
N PRO A 10 17.26 -12.90 -16.64
CA PRO A 10 17.54 -12.12 -15.43
C PRO A 10 18.90 -12.43 -14.80
N ALA A 11 19.39 -13.67 -14.93
CA ALA A 11 20.71 -14.09 -14.45
C ALA A 11 21.87 -13.71 -15.41
N PHE A 12 21.55 -13.34 -16.65
CA PHE A 12 22.48 -12.72 -17.59
C PHE A 12 22.62 -11.22 -17.29
N LEU A 13 21.50 -10.50 -17.13
CA LEU A 13 21.49 -9.08 -16.78
C LEU A 13 22.10 -8.81 -15.39
N ALA A 14 21.86 -9.67 -14.41
CA ALA A 14 22.53 -9.60 -13.11
C ALA A 14 24.06 -9.75 -13.24
N ARG A 15 24.53 -10.78 -13.96
CA ARG A 15 25.97 -10.98 -14.22
C ARG A 15 26.61 -9.87 -15.05
N LEU A 16 25.86 -9.19 -15.92
CA LEU A 16 26.34 -8.01 -16.65
C LEU A 16 26.53 -6.82 -15.70
N ALA A 17 25.59 -6.59 -14.77
CA ALA A 17 25.69 -5.55 -13.74
C ALA A 17 26.80 -5.84 -12.70
N GLU A 18 27.07 -7.12 -12.40
CA GLU A 18 28.20 -7.55 -11.55
C GLU A 18 29.57 -7.37 -12.24
N ARG A 19 29.62 -7.26 -13.57
CA ARG A 19 30.86 -7.24 -14.38
C ARG A 19 31.38 -5.84 -14.68
N TYR A 20 30.58 -4.78 -14.47
CA TYR A 20 30.97 -3.39 -14.76
C TYR A 20 30.61 -2.45 -13.60
N PRO A 21 31.53 -1.58 -13.15
CA PRO A 21 31.33 -0.75 -11.95
C PRO A 21 30.47 0.48 -12.24
N VAL A 22 29.14 0.32 -12.28
CA VAL A 22 28.19 1.39 -12.68
C VAL A 22 27.13 1.66 -11.61
N VAL A 23 26.87 2.92 -11.30
CA VAL A 23 25.88 3.39 -10.31
C VAL A 23 24.98 4.48 -10.91
N PHE A 24 23.68 4.38 -10.66
CA PHE A 24 22.64 5.32 -11.14
C PHE A 24 22.08 6.12 -9.95
N VAL A 25 21.77 7.40 -10.17
CA VAL A 25 21.16 8.31 -9.18
C VAL A 25 20.04 9.11 -9.85
N LEU A 26 18.81 9.05 -9.31
CA LEU A 26 17.67 9.84 -9.77
C LEU A 26 17.52 11.14 -8.95
N ARG A 27 17.04 12.22 -9.56
CA ARG A 27 17.00 13.58 -8.97
C ARG A 27 15.61 14.13 -8.63
N GLU A 28 14.76 13.31 -8.01
CA GLU A 28 13.45 13.77 -7.51
C GLU A 28 13.48 14.15 -6.01
N GLY A 29 13.59 15.45 -5.74
CA GLY A 29 12.96 16.09 -4.57
C GLY A 29 13.50 15.78 -3.16
N ARG A 30 14.56 14.98 -2.98
CA ARG A 30 15.21 14.78 -1.67
C ARG A 30 16.74 14.84 -1.73
N ILE A 31 17.32 15.12 -0.55
CA ILE A 31 18.75 15.38 -0.33
C ILE A 31 19.60 14.23 -0.92
N PRO A 32 20.70 14.52 -1.66
CA PRO A 32 21.63 13.48 -2.09
C PRO A 32 22.20 12.71 -0.89
N PRO A 33 22.73 11.49 -1.07
CA PRO A 33 23.42 10.79 0.00
C PRO A 33 24.54 11.69 0.57
N GLU A 34 24.70 11.67 1.90
CA GLU A 34 25.60 12.58 2.65
C GLU A 34 27.07 12.55 2.20
N ARG A 35 27.44 11.54 1.41
CA ARG A 35 28.57 11.59 0.49
C ARG A 35 28.10 11.13 -0.89
N PRO A 36 28.47 11.81 -1.99
CA PRO A 36 28.18 11.32 -3.34
C PRO A 36 28.86 9.95 -3.58
N PRO A 37 28.29 9.07 -4.43
CA PRO A 37 28.91 7.80 -4.75
C PRO A 37 30.27 8.02 -5.42
N SER A 38 31.30 7.33 -4.95
CA SER A 38 32.67 7.44 -5.47
C SER A 38 32.76 6.93 -6.90
N GLY A 39 33.04 7.82 -7.86
CA GLY A 39 33.20 7.43 -9.26
C GLY A 39 33.24 8.62 -10.23
N ILE A 40 33.63 8.33 -11.47
CA ILE A 40 33.62 9.29 -12.59
C ILE A 40 32.18 9.48 -13.05
N LYS A 41 31.68 10.72 -13.05
CA LYS A 41 30.35 11.05 -13.62
C LYS A 41 30.42 10.95 -15.15
N VAL A 42 29.70 9.99 -15.73
CA VAL A 42 29.79 9.61 -17.15
C VAL A 42 28.61 10.07 -18.01
N TYR A 43 27.43 10.26 -17.40
CA TYR A 43 26.23 10.86 -18.00
C TYR A 43 25.46 11.65 -16.93
N GLU A 44 24.78 12.72 -17.34
CA GLU A 44 23.91 13.54 -16.49
C GLU A 44 22.86 14.22 -17.36
N ASP A 45 21.59 14.09 -16.98
CA ASP A 45 20.48 14.94 -17.46
C ASP A 45 19.70 15.48 -16.23
N PRO A 46 18.60 16.23 -16.38
CA PRO A 46 17.87 16.79 -15.24
C PRO A 46 17.37 15.74 -14.24
N ASP A 47 17.05 14.55 -14.72
CA ASP A 47 16.30 13.52 -13.99
C ASP A 47 17.24 12.39 -13.50
N LEU A 48 18.32 12.12 -14.23
CA LEU A 48 19.23 10.98 -14.04
C LEU A 48 20.72 11.38 -14.07
N THR A 49 21.51 10.83 -13.15
CA THR A 49 22.99 10.91 -13.16
C THR A 49 23.62 9.50 -13.10
N LEU A 50 24.68 9.28 -13.88
CA LEU A 50 25.39 8.01 -14.02
C LEU A 50 26.86 8.15 -13.55
N TYR A 51 27.30 7.24 -12.69
CA TYR A 51 28.65 7.19 -12.12
C TYR A 51 29.35 5.87 -12.45
N TRP A 52 30.64 5.94 -12.74
CA TRP A 52 31.51 4.81 -13.05
C TRP A 52 32.60 4.66 -11.97
N GLN A 53 32.64 3.52 -11.28
CA GLN A 53 33.48 3.31 -10.08
C GLN A 53 34.79 2.56 -10.37
N GLY A 54 35.30 2.61 -11.61
CA GLY A 54 36.56 2.00 -12.03
C GLY A 54 37.50 2.95 -12.76
N PRO A 55 38.63 2.47 -13.32
CA PRO A 55 39.48 3.25 -14.23
C PRO A 55 38.67 3.70 -15.46
N PRO A 56 39.01 4.83 -16.11
CA PRO A 56 38.18 5.44 -17.15
C PRO A 56 37.85 4.46 -18.29
N PRO A 57 36.57 4.32 -18.69
CA PRO A 57 36.17 3.39 -19.74
C PRO A 57 36.70 3.82 -21.11
N ARG A 58 36.90 2.84 -22.02
CA ARG A 58 37.23 3.10 -23.42
C ARG A 58 36.14 4.00 -24.08
N PRO A 59 36.48 4.91 -25.01
CA PRO A 59 35.53 5.90 -25.55
C PRO A 59 34.23 5.30 -26.10
N GLU A 60 34.32 4.13 -26.73
CA GLU A 60 33.22 3.43 -27.40
C GLU A 60 32.23 2.87 -26.37
N LEU A 61 32.75 2.34 -25.26
CA LEU A 61 31.94 1.90 -24.11
C LEU A 61 31.30 3.10 -23.41
N LEU A 62 32.00 4.22 -23.30
CA LEU A 62 31.46 5.46 -22.74
C LEU A 62 30.31 6.02 -23.60
N GLU A 63 30.45 5.98 -24.92
CA GLU A 63 29.41 6.41 -25.86
C GLU A 63 28.20 5.45 -25.84
N ALA A 64 28.43 4.13 -25.81
CA ALA A 64 27.36 3.13 -25.66
C ALA A 64 26.58 3.31 -24.33
N LEU A 65 27.28 3.56 -23.21
CA LEU A 65 26.64 3.83 -21.92
C LEU A 65 25.82 5.12 -21.93
N ARG A 66 26.29 6.18 -22.62
CA ARG A 66 25.55 7.44 -22.79
C ARG A 66 24.31 7.27 -23.67
N LEU A 67 24.41 6.53 -24.77
CA LEU A 67 23.28 6.18 -25.63
C LEU A 67 22.21 5.41 -24.86
N LEU A 68 22.62 4.39 -24.08
CA LEU A 68 21.72 3.61 -23.22
C LEU A 68 21.04 4.46 -22.13
N ALA A 69 21.77 5.38 -21.49
CA ALA A 69 21.21 6.29 -20.50
C ALA A 69 20.22 7.29 -21.12
N SER A 70 20.54 7.84 -22.29
CA SER A 70 19.66 8.77 -23.01
C SER A 70 18.36 8.08 -23.46
N LEU A 71 18.46 6.88 -24.03
CA LEU A 71 17.30 6.04 -24.37
C LEU A 71 16.43 5.73 -23.13
N HIS A 72 17.05 5.50 -21.97
CA HIS A 72 16.32 5.27 -20.72
C HIS A 72 15.54 6.52 -20.27
N GLY A 73 16.15 7.71 -20.32
CA GLY A 73 15.50 8.97 -19.96
C GLY A 73 14.35 9.34 -20.90
N GLU A 74 14.48 9.11 -22.21
CA GLU A 74 13.38 9.32 -23.17
C GLU A 74 12.23 8.32 -22.95
N LEU A 75 12.54 7.04 -22.68
CA LEU A 75 11.53 6.04 -22.32
C LEU A 75 10.80 6.39 -21.01
N PHE A 76 11.50 6.96 -20.02
CA PHE A 76 10.88 7.40 -18.76
C PHE A 76 9.92 8.57 -18.97
N ARG A 77 10.35 9.61 -19.70
CA ARG A 77 9.53 10.80 -20.02
C ARG A 77 8.36 10.51 -20.96
N LEU A 78 8.46 9.48 -21.81
CA LEU A 78 7.32 8.90 -22.51
C LEU A 78 6.35 8.23 -21.54
N LYS A 79 6.88 7.48 -20.56
CA LYS A 79 6.08 6.67 -19.64
C LYS A 79 5.29 7.46 -18.61
N GLU A 80 5.74 8.64 -18.20
CA GLU A 80 4.91 9.57 -17.39
C GLU A 80 3.70 10.12 -18.16
N ARG A 81 3.86 10.36 -19.46
CA ARG A 81 2.76 10.77 -20.34
C ARG A 81 1.83 9.59 -20.56
N GLU A 82 2.43 8.42 -20.78
CA GLU A 82 1.81 7.09 -20.63
C GLU A 82 1.37 6.78 -19.18
N LEU A 83 1.12 7.79 -18.32
CA LEU A 83 0.60 7.68 -16.95
C LEU A 83 -0.57 8.64 -16.64
N ALA A 84 -0.73 9.70 -17.43
CA ALA A 84 -1.90 10.56 -17.38
C ALA A 84 -3.13 9.92 -18.06
N LEU A 85 -2.89 8.99 -18.99
CA LEU A 85 -3.87 8.55 -19.98
C LEU A 85 -4.82 7.43 -19.46
N GLU A 86 -4.44 6.18 -19.21
CA GLU A 86 -5.34 5.05 -18.80
C GLU A 86 -5.88 5.00 -17.38
N LYS A 87 -6.96 5.75 -17.17
CA LYS A 87 -7.96 5.55 -16.10
C LYS A 87 -9.38 5.18 -16.62
N ALA A 88 -9.52 4.79 -17.89
CA ALA A 88 -10.70 4.15 -18.50
C ALA A 88 -10.28 3.30 -19.73
N LEU A 89 -11.15 3.19 -20.76
CA LEU A 89 -10.95 2.56 -22.09
C LEU A 89 -9.95 1.39 -22.12
N ALA A 90 -10.35 0.30 -21.45
CA ALA A 90 -9.50 -0.86 -21.18
C ALA A 90 -9.19 -1.77 -22.40
N ASP A 91 -9.57 -1.38 -23.62
CA ASP A 91 -9.77 -2.30 -24.75
C ASP A 91 -8.58 -2.47 -25.72
N GLN A 92 -7.57 -1.58 -25.74
CA GLN A 92 -6.49 -1.61 -26.76
C GLN A 92 -5.42 -2.71 -26.54
N ASN A 93 -5.79 -3.82 -25.91
CA ASN A 93 -4.91 -4.82 -25.31
C ASN A 93 -4.06 -5.66 -26.30
N ARG A 94 -4.31 -5.57 -27.62
CA ARG A 94 -3.56 -6.29 -28.68
C ARG A 94 -2.39 -5.48 -29.26
N LEU A 95 -2.55 -4.16 -29.36
CA LEU A 95 -1.62 -3.20 -29.98
C LEU A 95 -0.24 -3.23 -29.29
N VAL A 96 -0.23 -3.06 -27.98
CA VAL A 96 0.99 -3.02 -27.14
C VAL A 96 1.76 -4.34 -27.23
N ARG A 97 1.04 -5.48 -27.25
CA ARG A 97 1.67 -6.81 -27.31
C ARG A 97 2.48 -7.03 -28.59
N PHE A 98 1.97 -6.61 -29.75
CA PHE A 98 2.73 -6.78 -31.00
C PHE A 98 3.90 -5.80 -31.11
N LEU A 99 3.73 -4.53 -30.70
CA LEU A 99 4.83 -3.56 -30.67
C LEU A 99 6.02 -4.07 -29.84
N LEU A 100 5.75 -4.66 -28.66
CA LEU A 100 6.79 -5.27 -27.84
C LEU A 100 7.53 -6.43 -28.53
N HIS A 101 6.90 -7.15 -29.46
CA HIS A 101 7.57 -8.18 -30.27
C HIS A 101 8.39 -7.57 -31.42
N GLU A 102 7.87 -6.61 -32.20
CA GLU A 102 8.64 -5.98 -33.30
C GLU A 102 9.75 -5.03 -32.82
N LEU A 103 9.66 -4.46 -31.61
CA LEU A 103 10.75 -3.68 -30.99
C LEU A 103 11.81 -4.56 -30.33
N LYS A 104 11.44 -5.72 -29.77
CA LYS A 104 12.40 -6.67 -29.15
C LYS A 104 13.44 -7.16 -30.16
N ASN A 105 13.06 -7.43 -31.40
CA ASN A 105 13.95 -8.01 -32.40
C ASN A 105 15.13 -7.08 -32.78
N PRO A 106 14.95 -5.80 -33.20
CA PRO A 106 16.06 -4.89 -33.42
C PRO A 106 16.82 -4.54 -32.14
N LEU A 107 16.17 -4.49 -30.97
CA LEU A 107 16.87 -4.27 -29.70
C LEU A 107 17.86 -5.42 -29.41
N MET A 108 17.45 -6.67 -29.61
CA MET A 108 18.31 -7.85 -29.42
C MET A 108 19.43 -7.94 -30.47
N ALA A 109 19.17 -7.54 -31.72
CA ALA A 109 20.20 -7.46 -32.76
C ALA A 109 21.25 -6.37 -32.44
N LEU A 110 20.81 -5.21 -31.93
CA LEU A 110 21.68 -4.12 -31.49
C LEU A 110 22.51 -4.52 -30.26
N LEU A 111 21.90 -5.18 -29.27
CA LEU A 111 22.61 -5.69 -28.09
C LEU A 111 23.65 -6.76 -28.47
N GLY A 112 23.29 -7.75 -29.28
CA GLY A 112 24.22 -8.78 -29.73
C GLY A 112 25.39 -8.24 -30.57
N ALA A 113 25.15 -7.19 -31.37
CA ALA A 113 26.20 -6.51 -32.11
C ALA A 113 27.17 -5.75 -31.19
N LEU A 114 26.66 -5.10 -30.13
CA LEU A 114 27.49 -4.45 -29.11
C LEU A 114 28.24 -5.47 -28.25
N GLU A 115 27.62 -6.60 -27.89
CA GLU A 115 28.28 -7.69 -27.15
C GLU A 115 29.50 -8.22 -27.92
N LEU A 116 29.34 -8.53 -29.21
CA LEU A 116 30.44 -8.98 -30.07
C LEU A 116 31.53 -7.92 -30.26
N ALA A 117 31.15 -6.64 -30.38
CA ALA A 117 32.11 -5.54 -30.49
C ALA A 117 32.91 -5.30 -29.19
N LEU A 118 32.33 -5.61 -28.02
CA LEU A 118 32.97 -5.49 -26.71
C LEU A 118 33.85 -6.69 -26.32
N GLU A 119 33.70 -7.86 -26.98
CA GLU A 119 34.57 -9.02 -26.76
C GLU A 119 35.88 -8.98 -27.55
N MET A 120 35.98 -8.12 -28.59
CA MET A 120 37.23 -7.92 -29.36
C MET A 120 38.16 -6.94 -28.63
N GLN A 121 39.38 -7.37 -28.27
CA GLN A 121 40.25 -6.62 -27.36
C GLN A 121 41.21 -5.63 -28.04
N ASP A 122 41.62 -5.91 -29.28
CA ASP A 122 42.63 -5.16 -30.04
C ASP A 122 42.02 -4.22 -31.11
N GLU A 123 42.88 -3.53 -31.88
CA GLU A 123 42.51 -2.43 -32.79
C GLU A 123 41.44 -2.78 -33.85
N VAL A 124 40.78 -1.74 -34.36
CA VAL A 124 39.48 -1.77 -35.09
C VAL A 124 39.53 -2.65 -36.35
N SER A 125 39.32 -3.95 -36.16
CA SER A 125 39.11 -4.94 -37.21
C SER A 125 37.90 -4.58 -38.08
N PRO A 126 37.91 -4.87 -39.40
CA PRO A 126 36.75 -4.68 -40.28
C PRO A 126 35.44 -5.29 -39.75
N GLY A 127 35.51 -6.39 -38.99
CA GLY A 127 34.33 -7.01 -38.36
C GLY A 127 33.65 -6.12 -37.31
N VAL A 128 34.40 -5.28 -36.59
CA VAL A 128 33.81 -4.30 -35.64
C VAL A 128 32.98 -3.25 -36.40
N ARG A 129 33.42 -2.86 -37.59
CA ARG A 129 32.68 -1.91 -38.45
C ARG A 129 31.37 -2.51 -38.96
N GLU A 130 31.39 -3.78 -39.35
CA GLU A 130 30.19 -4.51 -39.79
C GLU A 130 29.16 -4.66 -38.65
N LEU A 131 29.63 -4.96 -37.43
CA LEU A 131 28.78 -5.01 -36.22
C LEU A 131 28.18 -3.63 -35.90
N LEU A 132 28.96 -2.55 -36.00
CA LEU A 132 28.45 -1.18 -35.82
C LEU A 132 27.41 -0.81 -36.88
N GLU A 133 27.57 -1.23 -38.14
CA GLU A 133 26.53 -1.06 -39.16
C GLU A 133 25.26 -1.86 -38.86
N ILE A 134 25.37 -3.09 -38.32
CA ILE A 134 24.21 -3.89 -37.90
C ILE A 134 23.46 -3.22 -36.74
N ALA A 135 24.20 -2.68 -35.77
CA ALA A 135 23.63 -1.88 -34.68
C ALA A 135 22.93 -0.62 -35.21
N GLU A 136 23.56 0.12 -36.14
CA GLU A 136 23.00 1.36 -36.71
C GLU A 136 21.74 1.08 -37.56
N LYS A 137 21.75 0.04 -38.39
CA LYS A 137 20.57 -0.44 -39.15
C LYS A 137 19.43 -0.83 -38.21
N SER A 138 19.75 -1.48 -37.09
CA SER A 138 18.78 -1.86 -36.05
C SER A 138 18.22 -0.65 -35.28
N ALA A 139 19.06 0.34 -34.95
CA ALA A 139 18.64 1.59 -34.30
C ALA A 139 17.73 2.42 -35.21
N LYS A 140 18.08 2.54 -36.51
CA LYS A 140 17.22 3.19 -37.52
C LYS A 140 15.85 2.50 -37.60
N ARG A 141 15.82 1.16 -37.67
CA ARG A 141 14.58 0.37 -37.65
C ARG A 141 13.75 0.59 -36.39
N LEU A 142 14.39 0.67 -35.21
CA LEU A 142 13.73 0.93 -33.94
C LEU A 142 13.05 2.31 -33.94
N ARG A 143 13.78 3.36 -34.35
CA ARG A 143 13.24 4.72 -34.49
C ARG A 143 12.08 4.77 -35.49
N ASP A 144 12.24 4.16 -36.66
CA ASP A 144 11.21 4.06 -37.70
C ASP A 144 9.91 3.38 -37.22
N LEU A 145 10.01 2.45 -36.26
CA LEU A 145 8.87 1.81 -35.61
C LEU A 145 8.25 2.71 -34.54
N VAL A 146 9.06 3.37 -33.71
CA VAL A 146 8.62 4.31 -32.66
C VAL A 146 7.92 5.53 -33.26
N GLU A 147 8.43 6.10 -34.35
CA GLU A 147 7.80 7.24 -35.04
C GLU A 147 6.43 6.87 -35.61
N LYS A 148 6.32 5.73 -36.31
CA LYS A 148 5.06 5.26 -36.88
C LYS A 148 4.06 4.79 -35.81
N ALA A 149 4.55 4.29 -34.67
CA ALA A 149 3.72 4.01 -33.50
C ALA A 149 3.20 5.31 -32.86
N ARG A 150 4.06 6.32 -32.67
CA ARG A 150 3.70 7.66 -32.18
C ARG A 150 2.66 8.32 -33.08
N GLU A 151 2.82 8.23 -34.40
CA GLU A 151 1.83 8.71 -35.36
C GLU A 151 0.47 8.00 -35.19
N TYR A 152 0.48 6.67 -35.20
CA TYR A 152 -0.70 5.83 -35.05
C TYR A 152 -1.44 6.01 -33.71
N LEU A 153 -0.71 6.30 -32.64
CA LEU A 153 -1.24 6.58 -31.30
C LEU A 153 -1.80 8.00 -31.18
N SER A 154 -1.10 9.01 -31.71
CA SER A 154 -1.52 10.42 -31.57
C SER A 154 -2.93 10.69 -32.11
N LEU A 155 -3.33 10.01 -33.19
CA LEU A 155 -4.68 10.07 -33.76
C LEU A 155 -5.79 9.53 -32.86
N GLY A 156 -5.47 8.73 -31.83
CA GLY A 156 -6.43 8.23 -30.85
C GLY A 156 -6.67 9.16 -29.66
N GLU A 157 -5.74 10.10 -29.40
CA GLU A 157 -5.67 10.85 -28.15
C GLU A 157 -6.29 12.26 -28.24
N GLY A 158 -7.51 12.35 -28.78
CA GLY A 158 -8.31 13.58 -28.74
C GLY A 158 -7.61 14.83 -29.29
N VAL A 159 -6.64 14.62 -30.20
CA VAL A 159 -5.85 15.68 -30.83
C VAL A 159 -6.80 16.70 -31.47
N ARG A 160 -6.48 17.98 -31.28
CA ARG A 160 -7.09 19.07 -32.07
C ARG A 160 -6.56 18.98 -33.50
N LEU A 161 -7.09 18.02 -34.27
CA LEU A 161 -6.95 17.97 -35.71
C LEU A 161 -7.29 19.37 -36.24
N LYS A 162 -6.38 19.95 -37.03
CA LYS A 162 -6.58 21.26 -37.65
C LYS A 162 -7.75 21.13 -38.62
N SER A 163 -8.97 21.43 -38.17
CA SER A 163 -10.18 21.26 -39.00
C SER A 163 -10.28 22.38 -40.03
N GLU A 164 -9.35 22.36 -40.97
CA GLU A 164 -9.17 23.33 -42.03
C GLU A 164 -9.88 22.87 -43.30
N ARG A 165 -10.31 23.84 -44.13
CA ARG A 165 -11.01 23.55 -45.38
C ARG A 165 -10.00 23.38 -46.52
N LEU A 166 -9.68 22.13 -46.86
CA LEU A 166 -8.65 21.79 -47.85
C LEU A 166 -9.22 21.08 -49.09
N ASP A 167 -8.44 21.08 -50.18
CA ASP A 167 -8.75 20.35 -51.42
C ASP A 167 -8.06 18.97 -51.41
N LEU A 168 -8.86 17.91 -51.23
CA LEU A 168 -8.38 16.53 -51.18
C LEU A 168 -7.65 16.11 -52.48
N PHE A 169 -8.02 16.67 -53.63
CA PHE A 169 -7.36 16.36 -54.90
C PHE A 169 -6.01 17.08 -55.06
N ARG A 170 -5.82 18.25 -54.44
CA ARG A 170 -4.50 18.90 -54.36
C ARG A 170 -3.54 18.05 -53.51
N LEU A 171 -4.01 17.59 -52.35
CA LEU A 171 -3.24 16.77 -51.41
C LEU A 171 -2.83 15.42 -52.02
N ALA A 172 -3.76 14.77 -52.74
CA ALA A 172 -3.50 13.50 -53.42
C ALA A 172 -2.52 13.61 -54.61
N ARG A 173 -2.36 14.81 -55.19
CA ARG A 173 -1.35 15.08 -56.22
C ARG A 173 0.04 15.14 -55.61
N GLN A 174 0.20 15.95 -54.55
CA GLN A 174 1.46 16.12 -53.82
C GLN A 174 2.00 14.77 -53.31
N ALA A 175 1.14 13.93 -52.71
CA ALA A 175 1.53 12.60 -52.22
C ALA A 175 1.94 11.63 -53.35
N ALA A 176 1.42 11.79 -54.57
CA ALA A 176 1.85 11.02 -55.74
C ALA A 176 3.16 11.54 -56.35
N GLU A 177 3.42 12.84 -56.25
CA GLU A 177 4.66 13.47 -56.69
C GLU A 177 5.86 13.04 -55.81
N GLU A 178 5.67 12.91 -54.49
CA GLU A 178 6.69 12.38 -53.56
C GLU A 178 7.06 10.91 -53.86
N VAL A 179 6.09 10.07 -54.24
CA VAL A 179 6.32 8.64 -54.53
C VAL A 179 6.87 8.41 -55.95
N LEU A 180 6.79 9.39 -56.85
CA LEU A 180 7.22 9.27 -58.25
C LEU A 180 8.70 8.83 -58.43
N PRO A 181 9.69 9.29 -57.64
CA PRO A 181 11.08 8.80 -57.73
C PRO A 181 11.26 7.34 -57.30
N LEU A 182 10.39 6.81 -56.43
CA LEU A 182 10.37 5.39 -56.10
C LEU A 182 9.75 4.57 -57.24
N ALA A 183 8.62 5.05 -57.79
CA ALA A 183 7.97 4.41 -58.93
C ALA A 183 8.90 4.30 -60.15
N ARG A 184 9.63 5.38 -60.48
CA ARG A 184 10.66 5.39 -61.53
C ARG A 184 11.77 4.38 -61.26
N ARG A 185 12.37 4.39 -60.06
CA ARG A 185 13.44 3.45 -59.68
C ARG A 185 12.99 1.97 -59.73
N LYS A 186 11.71 1.68 -59.49
CA LYS A 186 11.13 0.34 -59.57
C LYS A 186 10.57 -0.03 -60.97
N GLY A 187 10.61 0.88 -61.94
CA GLY A 187 10.00 0.68 -63.26
C GLY A 187 8.49 0.49 -63.23
N VAL A 188 7.79 1.15 -62.29
CA VAL A 188 6.32 1.10 -62.11
C VAL A 188 5.68 2.37 -62.70
N GLU A 189 4.64 2.21 -63.49
CA GLU A 189 3.94 3.33 -64.13
C GLU A 189 2.90 3.97 -63.20
N LEU A 190 3.22 5.12 -62.61
CA LEU A 190 2.30 5.90 -61.78
C LEU A 190 1.53 6.93 -62.62
N ARG A 191 0.19 6.80 -62.72
CA ARG A 191 -0.70 7.72 -63.47
C ARG A 191 -1.69 8.44 -62.56
N LEU A 192 -1.81 9.76 -62.73
CA LEU A 192 -2.82 10.60 -62.04
C LEU A 192 -4.06 10.84 -62.92
N ARG A 193 -5.25 10.72 -62.33
CA ARG A 193 -6.58 10.94 -62.94
C ARG A 193 -7.49 11.72 -61.99
N LEU A 194 -7.04 12.90 -61.58
CA LEU A 194 -7.74 13.81 -60.66
C LEU A 194 -8.58 14.83 -61.46
N PRO A 195 -9.85 15.09 -61.08
CA PRO A 195 -10.66 16.15 -61.68
C PRO A 195 -10.03 17.56 -61.51
N ARG A 196 -10.33 18.47 -62.43
CA ARG A 196 -9.96 19.91 -62.30
C ARG A 196 -10.79 20.68 -61.26
N LYS A 197 -11.95 20.16 -60.87
CA LYS A 197 -12.83 20.79 -59.86
C LYS A 197 -12.34 20.39 -58.46
N PRO A 198 -12.14 21.34 -57.53
CA PRO A 198 -11.63 21.04 -56.19
C PRO A 198 -12.59 20.20 -55.37
N ALA A 199 -12.03 19.43 -54.44
CA ALA A 199 -12.70 18.52 -53.51
C ALA A 199 -12.61 19.06 -52.06
N PRO A 200 -13.43 20.06 -51.68
CA PRO A 200 -13.38 20.64 -50.35
C PRO A 200 -13.83 19.65 -49.27
N VAL A 201 -12.95 19.38 -48.32
CA VAL A 201 -13.20 18.61 -47.09
C VAL A 201 -12.77 19.44 -45.88
N TYR A 202 -13.28 19.10 -44.69
CA TYR A 202 -12.70 19.57 -43.44
C TYR A 202 -11.80 18.49 -42.87
N GLY A 203 -10.57 18.87 -42.51
CA GLY A 203 -9.63 17.93 -41.89
C GLY A 203 -8.22 18.46 -41.81
N ASP A 204 -7.39 17.73 -41.08
CA ASP A 204 -6.00 18.08 -40.86
C ASP A 204 -5.16 17.77 -42.11
N PRO A 205 -4.51 18.78 -42.73
CA PRO A 205 -3.73 18.59 -43.94
C PRO A 205 -2.60 17.57 -43.77
N ASP A 206 -1.95 17.56 -42.60
CA ASP A 206 -0.75 16.76 -42.36
C ASP A 206 -1.13 15.28 -42.25
N TRP A 207 -2.24 14.97 -41.56
CA TRP A 207 -2.75 13.60 -41.43
C TRP A 207 -3.38 13.05 -42.71
N LEU A 208 -4.18 13.86 -43.40
CA LEU A 208 -4.76 13.43 -44.68
C LEU A 208 -3.69 13.25 -45.76
N TYR A 209 -2.60 14.03 -45.71
CA TYR A 209 -1.41 13.80 -46.52
C TYR A 209 -0.79 12.44 -46.22
N GLN A 210 -0.51 12.15 -44.95
CA GLN A 210 0.10 10.88 -44.54
C GLN A 210 -0.77 9.66 -44.90
N ALA A 211 -2.10 9.75 -44.82
CA ALA A 211 -2.98 8.67 -45.27
C ALA A 211 -2.89 8.44 -46.80
N LEU A 212 -2.92 9.51 -47.60
CA LEU A 212 -2.78 9.41 -49.05
C LEU A 212 -1.39 8.86 -49.44
N LEU A 213 -0.33 9.37 -48.82
CA LEU A 213 1.05 8.94 -49.01
C LEU A 213 1.22 7.46 -48.68
N ASN A 214 0.71 6.99 -47.54
CA ASN A 214 0.81 5.59 -47.13
C ASN A 214 0.15 4.63 -48.15
N VAL A 215 -1.02 4.96 -48.70
CA VAL A 215 -1.66 4.08 -49.70
C VAL A 215 -0.96 4.12 -51.05
N ILE A 216 -0.57 5.31 -51.54
CA ILE A 216 0.13 5.45 -52.84
C ILE A 216 1.52 4.79 -52.77
N HIS A 217 2.24 4.99 -51.67
CA HIS A 217 3.53 4.33 -51.40
C HIS A 217 3.36 2.81 -51.33
N ASN A 218 2.37 2.28 -50.62
CA ASN A 218 2.09 0.85 -50.59
C ASN A 218 1.76 0.28 -51.98
N ALA A 219 0.93 0.97 -52.77
CA ALA A 219 0.59 0.55 -54.13
C ALA A 219 1.84 0.40 -55.02
N VAL A 220 2.73 1.40 -55.03
CA VAL A 220 4.00 1.35 -55.78
C VAL A 220 4.97 0.32 -55.20
N LYS A 221 5.04 0.20 -53.87
CA LYS A 221 5.89 -0.75 -53.15
C LYS A 221 5.54 -2.21 -53.44
N TYR A 222 4.27 -2.55 -53.61
CA TYR A 222 3.83 -3.93 -53.87
C TYR A 222 3.52 -4.24 -55.34
N THR A 223 3.43 -3.24 -56.23
CA THR A 223 3.37 -3.47 -57.69
C THR A 223 4.72 -3.95 -58.25
N PRO A 224 4.79 -5.02 -59.06
CA PRO A 224 6.04 -5.47 -59.69
C PRO A 224 6.50 -4.51 -60.82
N PRO A 225 7.78 -4.55 -61.23
CA PRO A 225 8.27 -3.79 -62.38
C PRO A 225 7.43 -4.03 -63.64
N LYS A 226 7.29 -3.00 -64.49
CA LYS A 226 6.36 -2.90 -65.64
C LYS A 226 4.86 -2.88 -65.26
N GLY A 227 4.50 -3.04 -63.99
CA GLY A 227 3.14 -2.84 -63.49
C GLY A 227 2.73 -1.36 -63.42
N ARG A 228 1.45 -1.11 -63.11
CA ARG A 228 0.83 0.23 -63.11
C ARG A 228 0.14 0.54 -61.78
N VAL A 229 0.22 1.80 -61.36
CA VAL A 229 -0.59 2.39 -60.28
C VAL A 229 -1.37 3.59 -60.83
N VAL A 230 -2.65 3.70 -60.51
CA VAL A 230 -3.54 4.79 -60.95
C VAL A 230 -4.21 5.45 -59.75
N VAL A 231 -3.98 6.75 -59.57
CA VAL A 231 -4.60 7.58 -58.53
C VAL A 231 -5.73 8.40 -59.15
N ARG A 232 -6.99 8.09 -58.84
CA ARG A 232 -8.20 8.70 -59.43
C ARG A 232 -9.03 9.45 -58.39
N GLY A 233 -9.46 10.66 -58.71
CA GLY A 233 -10.39 11.43 -57.87
C GLY A 233 -11.86 11.05 -58.14
N VAL A 234 -12.68 11.03 -57.09
CA VAL A 234 -14.12 10.74 -57.13
C VAL A 234 -14.87 11.81 -56.35
N LEU A 235 -15.82 12.47 -56.99
CA LEU A 235 -16.63 13.55 -56.41
C LEU A 235 -18.11 13.12 -56.36
N GLY A 236 -18.58 12.70 -55.19
CA GLY A 236 -19.96 12.27 -54.98
C GLY A 236 -20.91 13.38 -54.51
N ARG A 237 -22.14 12.98 -54.18
CA ARG A 237 -23.13 13.85 -53.51
C ARG A 237 -22.80 14.00 -52.02
N GLU A 238 -22.76 12.89 -51.29
CA GLU A 238 -22.51 12.85 -49.83
C GLU A 238 -21.04 12.61 -49.46
N GLU A 239 -20.28 11.88 -50.27
CA GLU A 239 -18.87 11.55 -50.03
C GLU A 239 -17.97 12.07 -51.16
N VAL A 240 -16.70 12.34 -50.83
CA VAL A 240 -15.64 12.70 -51.77
C VAL A 240 -14.38 11.92 -51.43
N GLY A 241 -13.65 11.44 -52.43
CA GLY A 241 -12.61 10.45 -52.18
C GLY A 241 -11.60 10.23 -53.30
N VAL A 242 -10.57 9.44 -52.97
CA VAL A 242 -9.45 9.10 -53.84
C VAL A 242 -9.35 7.59 -53.94
N ALA A 243 -9.38 7.11 -55.17
CA ALA A 243 -9.24 5.70 -55.54
C ALA A 243 -7.81 5.44 -56.03
N VAL A 244 -7.04 4.65 -55.29
CA VAL A 244 -5.70 4.16 -55.67
C VAL A 244 -5.86 2.72 -56.15
N ALA A 245 -5.60 2.49 -57.44
CA ALA A 245 -5.65 1.17 -58.06
C ALA A 245 -4.24 0.71 -58.45
N ASP A 246 -3.87 -0.53 -58.12
CA ASP A 246 -2.60 -1.16 -58.48
C ASP A 246 -2.79 -2.38 -59.38
N THR A 247 -1.71 -2.82 -60.04
CA THR A 247 -1.62 -4.12 -60.73
C THR A 247 -0.65 -5.06 -60.00
N GLY A 248 -0.68 -5.07 -58.67
CA GLY A 248 0.15 -5.90 -57.81
C GLY A 248 -0.38 -7.34 -57.66
N PRO A 249 0.17 -8.11 -56.69
CA PRO A 249 -0.21 -9.51 -56.48
C PRO A 249 -1.65 -9.70 -55.98
N GLY A 250 -2.31 -8.64 -55.50
CA GLY A 250 -3.63 -8.72 -54.88
C GLY A 250 -3.60 -9.32 -53.47
N ILE A 251 -4.77 -9.32 -52.83
CA ILE A 251 -4.99 -9.70 -51.43
C ILE A 251 -6.06 -10.81 -51.40
N PRO A 252 -5.81 -11.97 -50.76
CA PRO A 252 -6.80 -13.04 -50.57
C PRO A 252 -8.05 -12.54 -49.86
N LEU A 253 -9.23 -13.10 -50.16
CA LEU A 253 -10.51 -12.58 -49.65
C LEU A 253 -10.56 -12.58 -48.11
N GLU A 254 -10.08 -13.66 -47.49
CA GLU A 254 -9.93 -13.86 -46.03
C GLU A 254 -9.02 -12.83 -45.34
N GLU A 255 -8.19 -12.13 -46.11
CA GLU A 255 -7.27 -11.10 -45.62
C GLU A 255 -7.77 -9.67 -45.88
N GLN A 256 -8.77 -9.46 -46.75
CA GLN A 256 -9.17 -8.11 -47.20
C GLN A 256 -9.81 -7.25 -46.09
N GLU A 257 -10.49 -7.84 -45.12
CA GLU A 257 -10.95 -7.11 -43.92
C GLU A 257 -9.79 -6.84 -42.96
N ARG A 258 -8.81 -7.75 -42.94
CA ARG A 258 -7.72 -7.80 -41.97
C ARG A 258 -6.52 -6.94 -42.31
N VAL A 259 -6.31 -6.55 -43.58
CA VAL A 259 -5.24 -5.60 -43.95
C VAL A 259 -5.38 -4.20 -43.36
N PHE A 260 -6.49 -3.88 -42.69
CA PHE A 260 -6.65 -2.67 -41.89
C PHE A 260 -6.55 -2.91 -40.37
N GLU A 261 -6.38 -4.16 -39.91
CA GLU A 261 -5.95 -4.45 -38.54
C GLU A 261 -4.49 -3.96 -38.36
N PRO A 262 -4.15 -3.35 -37.21
CA PRO A 262 -2.78 -2.98 -36.90
C PRO A 262 -1.85 -4.19 -37.01
N PHE A 263 -0.68 -3.98 -37.64
CA PHE A 263 0.37 -4.98 -37.82
C PHE A 263 0.05 -6.16 -38.75
N PHE A 264 -1.15 -6.24 -39.31
CA PHE A 264 -1.46 -7.31 -40.25
C PHE A 264 -0.60 -7.21 -41.51
N ARG A 265 -0.05 -8.35 -41.95
CA ARG A 265 0.74 -8.49 -43.17
C ARG A 265 0.14 -9.61 -44.01
N ALA A 266 -0.38 -9.24 -45.18
CA ALA A 266 -0.92 -10.18 -46.15
C ALA A 266 0.11 -11.25 -46.57
N SER A 267 -0.34 -12.50 -46.71
CA SER A 267 0.51 -13.66 -46.99
C SER A 267 1.14 -13.66 -48.39
N THR A 268 0.59 -12.89 -49.34
CA THR A 268 1.03 -12.80 -50.74
C THR A 268 2.35 -12.02 -50.95
N ARG A 269 3.31 -12.13 -50.04
CA ARG A 269 4.56 -11.35 -50.02
C ARG A 269 5.81 -12.21 -49.81
N GLY A 270 6.67 -12.28 -50.83
CA GLY A 270 8.09 -12.54 -50.63
C GLY A 270 8.78 -11.29 -50.07
N GLU A 271 9.59 -11.46 -49.02
CA GLU A 271 10.66 -10.62 -48.41
C GLU A 271 10.50 -9.10 -48.22
N ALA A 272 9.47 -8.44 -48.76
CA ALA A 272 9.32 -6.99 -48.68
C ALA A 272 8.99 -6.51 -47.26
N GLU A 273 9.95 -5.82 -46.64
CA GLU A 273 9.86 -5.27 -45.28
C GLU A 273 8.69 -4.29 -45.06
N GLY A 274 8.14 -4.24 -43.86
CA GLY A 274 7.15 -3.24 -43.44
C GLY A 274 6.37 -3.64 -42.19
N SER A 275 6.13 -2.67 -41.29
CA SER A 275 5.59 -2.85 -39.94
C SER A 275 4.07 -3.09 -39.82
N GLY A 276 3.35 -3.24 -40.93
CA GLY A 276 1.89 -3.42 -40.97
C GLY A 276 1.04 -2.23 -40.43
N LEU A 277 1.64 -1.21 -39.81
CA LEU A 277 0.91 -0.04 -39.27
C LEU A 277 0.26 0.84 -40.34
N GLY A 278 0.87 0.99 -41.51
CA GLY A 278 0.49 2.04 -42.48
C GLY A 278 -0.96 2.00 -42.97
N LEU A 279 -1.58 0.82 -43.14
CA LEU A 279 -2.99 0.72 -43.54
C LEU A 279 -3.96 0.88 -42.36
N ALA A 280 -3.55 0.51 -41.15
CA ALA A 280 -4.32 0.81 -39.93
C ALA A 280 -4.28 2.31 -39.59
N LEU A 281 -3.14 2.98 -39.85
CA LEU A 281 -3.00 4.43 -39.79
C LEU A 281 -3.96 5.11 -40.76
N VAL A 282 -3.98 4.68 -42.03
CA VAL A 282 -4.93 5.17 -43.05
C VAL A 282 -6.38 5.02 -42.58
N LYS A 283 -6.75 3.86 -42.05
CA LYS A 283 -8.10 3.64 -41.51
C LYS A 283 -8.41 4.60 -40.35
N ARG A 284 -7.54 4.70 -39.33
CA ARG A 284 -7.70 5.64 -38.20
C ARG A 284 -7.81 7.09 -38.64
N VAL A 285 -6.96 7.56 -39.56
CA VAL A 285 -7.02 8.93 -40.09
C VAL A 285 -8.38 9.20 -40.71
N LEU A 286 -8.88 8.31 -41.57
CA LEU A 286 -10.13 8.54 -42.29
C LEU A 286 -11.35 8.45 -41.36
N GLU A 287 -11.36 7.51 -40.41
CA GLU A 287 -12.39 7.40 -39.37
C GLU A 287 -12.42 8.63 -38.45
N ALA A 288 -11.26 9.15 -38.04
CA ALA A 288 -11.15 10.38 -37.24
C ALA A 288 -11.63 11.64 -37.99
N HIS A 289 -11.69 11.58 -39.33
CA HIS A 289 -12.27 12.61 -40.19
C HIS A 289 -13.72 12.30 -40.62
N GLY A 290 -14.40 11.35 -39.96
CA GLY A 290 -15.79 10.98 -40.22
C GLY A 290 -16.02 10.22 -41.53
N GLY A 291 -14.94 9.76 -42.18
CA GLY A 291 -14.94 9.01 -43.43
C GLY A 291 -14.51 7.56 -43.22
N GLY A 292 -13.86 6.99 -44.23
CA GLY A 292 -13.34 5.62 -44.15
C GLY A 292 -12.57 5.18 -45.39
N VAL A 293 -12.25 3.88 -45.44
CA VAL A 293 -11.58 3.24 -46.58
C VAL A 293 -12.34 1.98 -46.99
N ARG A 294 -12.51 1.78 -48.31
CA ARG A 294 -13.07 0.56 -48.90
C ARG A 294 -11.99 -0.13 -49.73
N LEU A 295 -11.88 -1.45 -49.61
CA LEU A 295 -10.99 -2.28 -50.43
C LEU A 295 -11.80 -3.09 -51.44
N ARG A 296 -11.26 -3.26 -52.64
CA ARG A 296 -11.59 -4.36 -53.55
C ARG A 296 -10.29 -4.92 -54.10
N SER A 297 -9.96 -6.18 -53.81
CA SER A 297 -8.78 -6.84 -54.36
C SER A 297 -9.13 -8.21 -54.92
N ARG A 298 -8.29 -8.71 -55.84
CA ARG A 298 -8.35 -10.09 -56.36
C ARG A 298 -6.92 -10.60 -56.55
N PRO A 299 -6.56 -11.78 -56.02
CA PRO A 299 -5.25 -12.39 -56.27
C PRO A 299 -4.88 -12.42 -57.76
N GLY A 300 -3.64 -12.07 -58.08
CA GLY A 300 -3.11 -11.95 -59.44
C GLY A 300 -3.68 -10.80 -60.29
N LYS A 301 -4.55 -9.94 -59.74
CA LYS A 301 -5.26 -8.87 -60.49
C LYS A 301 -5.20 -7.50 -59.82
N GLY A 302 -4.32 -7.33 -58.84
CA GLY A 302 -4.12 -6.08 -58.10
C GLY A 302 -5.24 -5.70 -57.12
N SER A 303 -5.10 -4.52 -56.52
CA SER A 303 -6.01 -3.99 -55.51
C SER A 303 -6.52 -2.59 -55.85
N LEU A 304 -7.66 -2.24 -55.27
CA LEU A 304 -8.28 -0.92 -55.33
C LEU A 304 -8.61 -0.46 -53.91
N PHE A 305 -7.87 0.52 -53.41
CA PHE A 305 -8.15 1.21 -52.15
C PHE A 305 -8.91 2.50 -52.47
N TYR A 306 -10.09 2.68 -51.87
CA TYR A 306 -10.90 3.88 -52.01
C TYR A 306 -11.05 4.57 -50.66
N LEU A 307 -10.32 5.67 -50.49
CA LEU A 307 -10.33 6.53 -49.30
C LEU A 307 -11.41 7.59 -49.52
N TYR A 308 -12.36 7.73 -48.59
CA TYR A 308 -13.47 8.67 -48.73
C TYR A 308 -13.71 9.46 -47.44
N LEU A 309 -14.18 10.69 -47.59
CA LEU A 309 -14.51 11.63 -46.52
C LEU A 309 -15.94 12.16 -46.73
N PRO A 310 -16.65 12.52 -45.64
CA PRO A 310 -17.95 13.16 -45.73
C PRO A 310 -17.80 14.54 -46.36
N ARG A 311 -18.70 14.87 -47.27
CA ARG A 311 -18.73 16.19 -47.88
C ARG A 311 -19.31 17.20 -46.88
N PRO A 312 -18.66 18.35 -46.64
CA PRO A 312 -19.14 19.31 -45.65
C PRO A 312 -20.55 19.81 -45.90
N ARG A 313 -21.42 19.66 -44.90
CA ARG A 313 -22.72 20.34 -44.78
C ARG A 313 -22.57 21.53 -43.81
N PRO A 314 -23.18 22.69 -44.07
CA PRO A 314 -23.02 23.86 -43.20
C PRO A 314 -23.88 23.73 -41.93
N GLY A 315 -23.25 23.71 -40.75
CA GLY A 315 -23.94 23.96 -39.47
C GLY A 315 -23.37 23.25 -38.23
N GLU A 316 -22.88 22.01 -38.37
CA GLU A 316 -22.68 21.12 -37.21
C GLU A 316 -21.22 20.99 -36.73
N ARG A 317 -21.03 20.65 -35.45
CA ARG A 317 -19.75 20.31 -34.81
C ARG A 317 -19.94 19.12 -33.86
N ALA A 318 -19.06 18.12 -33.91
CA ALA A 318 -19.18 16.88 -33.13
C ALA A 318 -18.47 16.92 -31.74
N PRO A 319 -18.91 16.16 -30.71
CA PRO A 319 -18.44 16.32 -29.33
C PRO A 319 -17.57 15.16 -28.73
N MET A 320 -16.81 15.52 -27.68
CA MET A 320 -16.47 14.71 -26.49
C MET A 320 -15.68 13.38 -26.63
N GLY A 321 -14.40 13.46 -26.99
CA GLY A 321 -13.42 12.35 -26.85
C GLY A 321 -12.77 12.15 -25.47
N ARG A 322 -13.20 12.88 -24.42
CA ARG A 322 -12.49 12.94 -23.12
C ARG A 322 -12.50 11.67 -22.26
N LEU A 323 -13.48 10.78 -22.41
CA LEU A 323 -13.50 9.47 -21.72
C LEU A 323 -12.62 8.40 -22.40
N LEU A 324 -12.09 8.69 -23.59
CA LEU A 324 -11.31 7.76 -24.41
C LEU A 324 -9.81 8.08 -24.35
N LEU A 325 -9.48 9.38 -24.34
CA LEU A 325 -8.20 9.95 -23.92
C LEU A 325 -7.81 9.55 -22.49
N LEU A 326 -8.77 8.97 -21.79
CA LEU A 326 -8.52 8.20 -20.61
C LEU A 326 -7.99 6.76 -20.91
N ALA A 327 -7.19 6.51 -21.97
CA ALA A 327 -6.37 5.28 -22.10
C ALA A 327 -4.99 5.29 -22.82
N LEU A 328 -3.89 5.34 -22.03
CA LEU A 328 -2.72 4.42 -21.87
C LEU A 328 -1.63 5.03 -20.90
N ALA A 329 -1.33 4.95 -19.58
CA ALA A 329 -1.68 4.67 -18.15
C ALA A 329 -1.59 3.34 -17.37
N LEU A 330 -2.63 2.97 -16.60
CA LEU A 330 -2.45 2.11 -15.41
C LEU A 330 -1.75 0.77 -15.71
N LEU A 331 -2.00 0.13 -16.85
CA LEU A 331 -1.28 -1.04 -17.39
C LEU A 331 0.19 -0.72 -17.73
N ALA A 332 0.48 0.46 -18.27
CA ALA A 332 1.82 0.93 -18.57
C ALA A 332 2.67 1.14 -17.30
N LEU A 333 2.10 1.82 -16.28
CA LEU A 333 2.68 2.02 -14.95
C LEU A 333 3.16 0.70 -14.35
N ALA A 334 2.38 -0.37 -14.53
CA ALA A 334 2.52 -1.62 -13.79
C ALA A 334 3.85 -2.37 -14.00
N ARG A 335 4.65 -2.02 -15.02
CA ARG A 335 5.70 -2.89 -15.58
C ARG A 335 7.02 -2.16 -15.89
N LEU A 336 7.77 -1.92 -14.82
CA LEU A 336 9.24 -1.75 -14.67
C LEU A 336 9.56 -2.15 -13.20
N PRO A 337 10.82 -2.41 -12.78
CA PRO A 337 11.17 -2.52 -11.37
C PRO A 337 11.22 -1.12 -10.74
N VAL A 338 10.06 -0.46 -10.67
CA VAL A 338 9.90 0.87 -10.07
C VAL A 338 10.10 0.75 -8.56
N TYR A 339 11.05 1.51 -8.00
CA TYR A 339 11.20 1.64 -6.54
C TYR A 339 9.88 2.16 -5.94
N PRO A 340 9.47 1.68 -4.75
CA PRO A 340 8.05 1.60 -4.43
C PRO A 340 7.38 2.97 -4.25
N ALA A 341 6.43 3.26 -5.14
CA ALA A 341 5.42 4.28 -4.90
C ALA A 341 4.68 4.01 -3.58
N PRO A 342 4.51 5.01 -2.70
CA PRO A 342 3.96 4.80 -1.37
C PRO A 342 2.45 4.54 -1.41
N LEU A 343 2.07 3.25 -1.42
CA LEU A 343 0.81 2.84 -0.82
C LEU A 343 0.94 2.98 0.71
N GLY A 344 -0.17 3.36 1.38
CA GLY A 344 -0.16 3.79 2.78
C GLY A 344 0.43 2.76 3.74
N GLY A 345 1.22 3.22 4.71
CA GLY A 345 1.86 2.35 5.71
C GLY A 345 3.22 1.78 5.31
N ARG A 346 4.01 2.52 4.49
CA ARG A 346 5.36 2.18 3.98
C ARG A 346 5.39 0.95 3.05
N ALA A 347 6.12 1.06 1.92
CA ALA A 347 6.14 0.04 0.84
C ALA A 347 7.54 -0.54 0.51
N PHE A 348 8.54 -0.24 1.34
CA PHE A 348 9.89 -0.84 1.47
C PHE A 348 10.81 -0.97 0.24
N GLY A 349 11.88 -0.18 0.30
CA GLY A 349 13.17 -0.45 -0.33
C GLY A 349 14.31 -0.07 0.63
N GLY A 350 14.38 -0.72 1.80
CA GLY A 350 15.22 -0.28 2.91
C GLY A 350 15.15 -1.20 4.15
N SER A 351 15.17 -0.60 5.34
CA SER A 351 15.03 -1.33 6.62
C SER A 351 13.62 -1.88 6.83
N LEU A 352 13.51 -2.91 7.69
CA LEU A 352 12.24 -3.49 8.13
C LEU A 352 11.45 -2.55 9.07
N PRO A 353 10.10 -2.56 9.03
CA PRO A 353 9.27 -1.72 9.87
C PRO A 353 8.91 -2.41 11.19
N ALA A 354 9.85 -2.38 12.13
CA ALA A 354 9.66 -2.94 13.47
C ALA A 354 8.29 -2.56 14.08
N GLY A 355 7.44 -3.57 14.32
CA GLY A 355 6.11 -3.44 14.91
C GLY A 355 4.97 -2.97 14.00
N GLU A 356 5.15 -2.78 12.68
CA GLU A 356 4.10 -2.23 11.81
C GLU A 356 3.46 -3.29 10.89
N VAL A 357 2.23 -3.04 10.45
CA VAL A 357 1.56 -3.85 9.41
C VAL A 357 1.69 -3.16 8.05
N ALA A 358 2.49 -3.73 7.16
CA ALA A 358 2.60 -3.28 5.78
C ALA A 358 1.48 -3.90 4.92
N ARG A 359 0.64 -3.05 4.32
CA ARG A 359 -0.48 -3.50 3.47
C ARG A 359 -0.11 -3.48 1.99
N LEU A 360 0.07 -4.67 1.41
CA LEU A 360 0.22 -4.87 -0.03
C LEU A 360 -1.16 -5.24 -0.64
N PRO A 361 -1.41 -4.94 -1.93
CA PRO A 361 -2.68 -5.30 -2.57
C PRO A 361 -2.96 -6.80 -2.50
N GLY A 362 -3.91 -7.19 -1.63
CA GLY A 362 -4.30 -8.58 -1.37
C GLY A 362 -3.44 -9.34 -0.34
N THR A 363 -2.49 -8.71 0.36
CA THR A 363 -1.68 -9.35 1.42
C THR A 363 -1.23 -8.37 2.50
N GLU A 364 -1.40 -8.72 3.77
CA GLU A 364 -0.88 -7.98 4.92
C GLU A 364 0.39 -8.67 5.46
N LEU A 365 1.37 -7.86 5.85
CA LEU A 365 2.64 -8.28 6.45
C LEU A 365 2.80 -7.61 7.82
N ALA A 366 2.54 -8.34 8.90
CA ALA A 366 2.60 -7.83 10.27
C ALA A 366 3.93 -8.18 10.94
N PHE A 367 4.83 -7.19 11.07
CA PHE A 367 6.18 -7.38 11.61
C PHE A 367 6.21 -7.22 13.14
N THR A 368 7.08 -7.95 13.83
CA THR A 368 7.21 -7.85 15.30
C THR A 368 7.99 -6.60 15.75
N PRO A 369 7.82 -6.12 17.00
CA PRO A 369 8.57 -4.98 17.54
C PRO A 369 10.10 -5.13 17.49
N GLU A 370 10.58 -6.36 17.57
CA GLU A 370 12.00 -6.73 17.51
C GLU A 370 12.47 -7.17 16.12
N ALA A 371 11.63 -7.03 15.08
CA ALA A 371 12.00 -7.39 13.70
C ALA A 371 13.12 -6.48 13.15
N ARG A 372 14.28 -7.06 12.81
CA ARG A 372 15.44 -6.34 12.26
C ARG A 372 15.91 -6.92 10.93
N GLY A 373 16.59 -6.07 10.15
CA GLY A 373 17.12 -6.35 8.82
C GLY A 373 16.44 -5.51 7.74
N ARG A 374 16.27 -6.07 6.53
CA ARG A 374 15.92 -5.32 5.31
C ARG A 374 14.76 -5.91 4.53
N ALA A 375 13.94 -5.03 3.94
CA ALA A 375 12.83 -5.38 3.06
C ALA A 375 12.87 -4.62 1.74
N TRP A 376 12.53 -5.32 0.67
CA TRP A 376 12.30 -4.75 -0.66
C TRP A 376 11.03 -5.35 -1.25
N VAL A 377 10.14 -4.50 -1.78
CA VAL A 377 8.94 -4.92 -2.53
C VAL A 377 9.02 -4.38 -3.96
N TRP A 378 8.70 -5.22 -4.94
CA TRP A 378 8.66 -4.83 -6.35
C TRP A 378 7.55 -5.57 -7.11
N ARG A 379 7.18 -5.07 -8.29
CA ARG A 379 6.21 -5.70 -9.19
C ARG A 379 6.89 -6.25 -10.45
N SER A 380 6.26 -7.25 -11.05
CA SER A 380 6.81 -7.99 -12.18
C SER A 380 6.47 -7.35 -13.52
N LEU A 381 7.50 -6.95 -14.26
CA LEU A 381 7.47 -6.50 -15.67
C LEU A 381 6.65 -7.40 -16.61
N TRP A 382 6.53 -8.69 -16.29
CA TRP A 382 5.95 -9.71 -17.16
C TRP A 382 4.63 -10.28 -16.62
N GLY A 383 4.24 -9.92 -15.40
CA GLY A 383 3.05 -10.45 -14.71
C GLY A 383 3.39 -11.36 -13.53
N GLY A 384 2.35 -11.74 -12.78
CA GLY A 384 2.48 -12.11 -11.37
C GLY A 384 2.26 -10.88 -10.46
N GLY A 385 2.02 -11.13 -9.17
CA GLY A 385 1.74 -10.08 -8.19
C GLY A 385 2.99 -9.39 -7.66
N ALA A 386 2.86 -8.78 -6.48
CA ALA A 386 3.99 -8.18 -5.77
C ALA A 386 4.97 -9.27 -5.31
N ARG A 387 6.26 -9.10 -5.56
CA ARG A 387 7.32 -9.91 -4.97
C ARG A 387 7.95 -9.12 -3.82
N ALA A 388 8.39 -9.82 -2.78
CA ALA A 388 9.18 -9.20 -1.73
C ALA A 388 10.39 -10.06 -1.33
N ARG A 389 11.46 -9.39 -0.91
CA ARG A 389 12.65 -10.00 -0.33
C ARG A 389 12.76 -9.50 1.10
N LEU A 390 12.87 -10.43 2.04
CA LEU A 390 12.91 -10.16 3.47
C LEU A 390 14.20 -10.76 4.04
N LEU A 391 15.20 -9.91 4.20
CA LEU A 391 16.39 -10.24 4.96
C LEU A 391 16.04 -10.02 6.44
N LEU A 392 15.42 -11.01 7.08
CA LEU A 392 15.25 -11.04 8.53
C LEU A 392 16.60 -11.38 9.17
N GLU A 393 17.01 -10.56 10.13
CA GLU A 393 18.20 -10.74 10.98
C GLU A 393 17.77 -11.13 12.42
N GLU A 394 16.67 -10.55 12.90
CA GLU A 394 16.03 -10.79 14.21
C GLU A 394 14.51 -10.68 14.05
N GLY A 395 13.73 -11.35 14.89
CA GLY A 395 12.26 -11.28 14.92
C GLY A 395 11.56 -11.91 13.71
N GLY A 396 10.31 -11.51 13.45
CA GLY A 396 9.45 -12.20 12.50
C GLY A 396 8.35 -11.36 11.85
N VAL A 397 7.61 -12.01 10.95
CA VAL A 397 6.46 -11.45 10.22
C VAL A 397 5.34 -12.49 10.05
N GLU A 398 4.12 -12.12 10.40
CA GLU A 398 2.90 -12.85 10.02
C GLU A 398 2.41 -12.34 8.66
N VAL A 399 2.07 -13.27 7.77
CA VAL A 399 1.71 -13.03 6.38
C VAL A 399 0.29 -13.54 6.17
N ARG A 400 -0.66 -12.61 6.00
CA ARG A 400 -2.08 -12.92 5.79
C ARG A 400 -2.49 -12.52 4.37
N ARG A 401 -2.68 -13.51 3.49
CA ARG A 401 -3.03 -13.29 2.08
C ARG A 401 -4.54 -13.46 1.85
N HIS A 402 -5.20 -12.36 1.52
CA HIS A 402 -6.67 -12.23 1.40
C HIS A 402 -7.24 -12.52 0.00
N GLY A 403 -6.42 -12.83 -1.02
CA GLY A 403 -6.95 -13.05 -2.37
C GLY A 403 -5.94 -13.45 -3.45
N GLY A 404 -6.29 -13.22 -4.72
CA GLY A 404 -5.59 -13.71 -5.90
C GLY A 404 -4.16 -13.17 -6.13
N ALA A 405 -3.71 -12.16 -5.39
CA ALA A 405 -2.39 -11.55 -5.54
C ALA A 405 -1.25 -12.55 -5.28
N ALA A 406 -0.52 -12.92 -6.34
CA ALA A 406 0.62 -13.84 -6.20
C ALA A 406 1.81 -13.15 -5.53
N LEU A 407 2.05 -13.51 -4.25
CA LEU A 407 3.22 -13.13 -3.49
C LEU A 407 4.32 -14.21 -3.57
N THR A 408 5.56 -13.76 -3.62
CA THR A 408 6.77 -14.54 -3.36
C THR A 408 7.55 -13.84 -2.26
N LEU A 409 7.99 -14.58 -1.24
CA LEU A 409 8.97 -14.11 -0.25
C LEU A 409 10.31 -14.81 -0.45
N LEU A 410 11.39 -14.05 -0.48
CA LEU A 410 12.76 -14.55 -0.46
C LEU A 410 13.38 -14.29 0.91
N THR A 411 13.71 -15.34 1.66
CA THR A 411 14.52 -15.28 2.90
C THR A 411 15.98 -15.68 2.58
N PRO A 412 16.94 -15.54 3.52
CA PRO A 412 18.29 -16.04 3.32
C PRO A 412 18.34 -17.57 3.11
N GLU A 413 17.44 -18.31 3.76
CA GLU A 413 17.41 -19.79 3.75
C GLU A 413 16.53 -20.41 2.65
N GLY A 414 15.75 -19.62 1.89
CA GLY A 414 14.96 -20.16 0.78
C GLY A 414 13.87 -19.24 0.20
N GLU A 415 13.20 -19.76 -0.83
CA GLU A 415 12.04 -19.11 -1.45
C GLU A 415 10.72 -19.71 -0.95
N VAL A 416 9.79 -18.83 -0.58
CA VAL A 416 8.49 -19.13 0.01
C VAL A 416 7.39 -18.60 -0.90
N ARG A 417 6.62 -19.50 -1.56
CA ARG A 417 5.52 -19.14 -2.49
C ARG A 417 4.14 -19.54 -1.92
N PRO A 418 3.42 -18.66 -1.20
CA PRO A 418 2.10 -18.93 -0.60
C PRO A 418 0.92 -18.84 -1.58
N THR A 419 -0.12 -19.65 -1.41
CA THR A 419 -1.29 -19.74 -2.33
C THR A 419 -2.64 -19.54 -1.63
N GLY A 420 -2.99 -18.29 -1.25
CA GLY A 420 -4.23 -18.00 -0.51
C GLY A 420 -4.16 -18.59 0.90
N THR A 421 -3.43 -17.95 1.79
CA THR A 421 -2.68 -18.66 2.84
C THR A 421 -2.36 -17.70 3.99
N VAL A 422 -2.39 -18.22 5.22
CA VAL A 422 -1.93 -17.50 6.42
C VAL A 422 -0.79 -18.29 7.05
N PHE A 423 0.36 -17.64 7.21
CA PHE A 423 1.56 -18.24 7.81
C PHE A 423 2.38 -17.19 8.54
N ARG A 424 3.32 -17.63 9.37
CA ARG A 424 4.29 -16.76 10.05
C ARG A 424 5.69 -17.27 9.80
N THR A 425 6.62 -16.36 9.50
CA THR A 425 8.05 -16.65 9.47
C THR A 425 8.76 -15.87 10.56
N ASP A 426 9.68 -16.51 11.27
CA ASP A 426 10.34 -15.98 12.46
C ASP A 426 11.80 -16.41 12.53
N ARG A 427 12.68 -15.60 13.13
CA ARG A 427 14.13 -15.85 13.13
C ARG A 427 14.78 -15.73 14.51
N GLU A 428 15.07 -16.91 15.06
CA GLU A 428 16.08 -17.10 16.12
C GLU A 428 17.19 -17.99 15.55
N GLY A 429 18.27 -17.38 15.02
CA GLY A 429 19.36 -18.10 14.33
C GLY A 429 19.02 -18.55 12.91
N LYS A 430 18.10 -19.52 12.76
CA LYS A 430 17.53 -19.96 11.47
C LYS A 430 16.11 -19.45 11.28
N ALA A 431 15.71 -19.23 10.02
CA ALA A 431 14.34 -18.90 9.67
C ALA A 431 13.41 -20.12 9.87
N ARG A 432 12.33 -19.92 10.61
CA ARG A 432 11.27 -20.89 10.89
C ARG A 432 9.99 -20.42 10.21
N LEU A 433 9.17 -21.37 9.77
CA LEU A 433 7.90 -21.14 9.09
C LEU A 433 6.81 -21.95 9.79
N SER A 434 5.70 -21.31 10.14
CA SER A 434 4.52 -21.96 10.73
C SER A 434 3.29 -21.62 9.87
N LEU A 435 2.61 -22.63 9.33
CA LEU A 435 1.55 -22.49 8.32
C LEU A 435 0.17 -22.83 8.91
N TYR A 436 -0.66 -21.81 9.08
CA TYR A 436 -1.97 -21.89 9.75
C TYR A 436 -3.15 -22.15 8.81
N ALA A 437 -3.04 -21.74 7.54
CA ALA A 437 -4.10 -21.94 6.54
C ALA A 437 -3.52 -22.00 5.12
N GLY A 438 -3.97 -22.92 4.28
CA GLY A 438 -3.61 -23.04 2.86
C GLY A 438 -2.37 -23.89 2.58
N SER A 439 -1.53 -23.46 1.63
CA SER A 439 -0.30 -24.19 1.26
C SER A 439 0.83 -23.26 0.83
N VAL A 440 2.06 -23.70 1.07
CA VAL A 440 3.28 -22.96 0.73
C VAL A 440 4.24 -23.86 -0.03
N ARG A 441 4.74 -23.41 -1.20
CA ARG A 441 5.87 -24.10 -1.86
C ARG A 441 7.20 -23.59 -1.29
N LEU A 442 8.10 -24.52 -0.97
CA LEU A 442 9.45 -24.30 -0.44
C LEU A 442 10.46 -24.94 -1.40
N GLY A 443 10.99 -24.15 -2.34
CA GLY A 443 11.74 -24.68 -3.48
C GLY A 443 10.87 -25.61 -4.33
N GLU A 444 11.15 -26.91 -4.30
CA GLU A 444 10.37 -27.96 -4.98
C GLU A 444 9.29 -28.59 -4.07
N GLU A 445 9.51 -28.58 -2.74
CA GLU A 445 8.60 -29.16 -1.75
C GLU A 445 7.34 -28.31 -1.51
N ARG A 446 6.32 -28.91 -0.88
CA ARG A 446 5.09 -28.22 -0.45
C ARG A 446 4.82 -28.48 1.03
N LEU A 447 4.72 -27.41 1.82
CA LEU A 447 4.22 -27.41 3.18
C LEU A 447 2.68 -27.27 3.15
N MET A 448 2.00 -28.06 3.97
CA MET A 448 0.53 -28.12 4.06
C MET A 448 0.02 -27.43 5.33
N GLU A 449 -1.27 -27.14 5.35
CA GLU A 449 -1.98 -26.56 6.50
C GLU A 449 -1.70 -27.34 7.81
N GLY A 450 -1.49 -26.60 8.90
CA GLY A 450 -1.19 -27.18 10.21
C GLY A 450 0.23 -27.75 10.35
N GLN A 451 1.16 -27.40 9.46
CA GLN A 451 2.57 -27.81 9.54
C GLN A 451 3.52 -26.64 9.79
N GLY A 452 4.64 -26.94 10.44
CA GLY A 452 5.78 -26.04 10.62
C GLY A 452 7.05 -26.63 10.02
N ALA A 453 7.97 -25.76 9.62
CA ALA A 453 9.23 -26.09 8.95
C ALA A 453 10.38 -25.20 9.43
N VAL A 454 11.58 -25.76 9.61
CA VAL A 454 12.80 -24.97 9.80
C VAL A 454 13.54 -24.91 8.46
N LEU A 455 13.67 -23.71 7.89
CA LEU A 455 14.27 -23.51 6.56
C LEU A 455 15.76 -23.86 6.58
N GLY A 456 16.27 -24.34 5.45
CA GLY A 456 17.63 -24.91 5.37
C GLY A 456 17.82 -26.16 6.25
N THR A 457 16.75 -26.92 6.51
CA THR A 457 16.79 -28.25 7.16
C THR A 457 15.62 -29.14 6.69
N ALA A 458 15.74 -30.44 6.95
CA ALA A 458 14.67 -31.42 6.77
C ALA A 458 13.59 -31.39 7.89
N VAL A 459 13.70 -30.53 8.90
CA VAL A 459 12.74 -30.51 10.02
C VAL A 459 11.37 -30.03 9.54
N ARG A 460 10.37 -30.91 9.68
CA ARG A 460 8.94 -30.67 9.48
C ARG A 460 8.20 -31.26 10.69
N ARG A 461 7.24 -30.54 11.26
CA ARG A 461 6.41 -30.99 12.40
C ARG A 461 4.96 -30.50 12.25
N PRO A 462 3.95 -31.18 12.81
CA PRO A 462 2.63 -30.59 12.99
C PRO A 462 2.71 -29.41 13.96
N LEU A 463 1.83 -28.42 13.80
CA LEU A 463 1.72 -27.29 14.72
C LEU A 463 1.01 -27.72 16.01
N LEU A 464 1.50 -27.22 17.14
CA LEU A 464 0.83 -27.39 18.44
C LEU A 464 -0.54 -26.69 18.44
N PRO A 465 -1.55 -27.22 19.15
CA PRO A 465 -2.88 -26.62 19.23
C PRO A 465 -2.86 -25.26 19.95
N ALA A 466 -3.88 -24.45 19.68
CA ALA A 466 -4.01 -23.11 20.24
C ALA A 466 -4.22 -23.14 21.78
N PRO A 467 -3.42 -22.41 22.58
CA PRO A 467 -3.70 -22.25 24.01
C PRO A 467 -4.95 -21.38 24.22
N LEU A 468 -5.77 -21.70 25.22
CA LEU A 468 -6.89 -20.84 25.62
C LEU A 468 -6.35 -19.62 26.38
N LEU A 469 -6.53 -18.42 25.84
CA LEU A 469 -6.11 -17.16 26.47
C LEU A 469 -7.26 -16.52 27.26
N ARG A 470 -6.94 -15.91 28.41
CA ARG A 470 -7.82 -14.98 29.13
C ARG A 470 -7.03 -13.78 29.60
N GLY A 471 -7.61 -12.58 29.46
CA GLY A 471 -7.11 -11.34 30.06
C GLY A 471 -8.02 -10.90 31.21
N ALA A 472 -7.45 -10.38 32.28
CA ALA A 472 -8.18 -9.72 33.38
C ALA A 472 -7.51 -8.38 33.70
N ALA A 473 -8.29 -7.32 33.91
CA ALA A 473 -7.76 -6.05 34.39
C ALA A 473 -7.20 -6.22 35.81
N GLU A 474 -5.98 -5.76 36.06
CA GLU A 474 -5.32 -5.90 37.36
C GLU A 474 -4.29 -4.78 37.59
N ALA A 475 -4.42 -4.07 38.71
CA ALA A 475 -3.41 -3.20 39.33
C ALA A 475 -2.37 -2.55 38.39
N GLY A 476 -2.83 -1.64 37.50
CA GLY A 476 -1.94 -0.91 36.58
C GLY A 476 -1.83 -1.49 35.17
N GLY A 477 -2.53 -2.60 34.85
CA GLY A 477 -2.54 -3.17 33.52
C GLY A 477 -3.54 -4.31 33.32
N VAL A 478 -3.20 -5.26 32.45
CA VAL A 478 -4.00 -6.45 32.14
C VAL A 478 -3.14 -7.70 32.34
N ARG A 479 -3.54 -8.59 33.25
CA ARG A 479 -2.88 -9.88 33.42
C ARG A 479 -3.47 -10.91 32.44
N PHE A 480 -2.61 -11.41 31.56
CA PHE A 480 -2.90 -12.55 30.70
C PHE A 480 -2.55 -13.87 31.39
N ARG A 481 -3.46 -14.83 31.31
CA ARG A 481 -3.31 -16.23 31.75
C ARG A 481 -3.74 -17.15 30.61
N PHE A 482 -3.11 -18.31 30.49
CA PHE A 482 -3.42 -19.28 29.44
C PHE A 482 -3.29 -20.72 29.92
N THR A 483 -4.02 -21.64 29.27
CA THR A 483 -3.90 -23.08 29.53
C THR A 483 -2.62 -23.63 28.90
N PRO A 484 -1.76 -24.38 29.63
CA PRO A 484 -0.59 -25.04 29.05
C PRO A 484 -0.96 -26.06 27.96
N VAL A 485 -0.10 -26.19 26.96
CA VAL A 485 -0.23 -27.12 25.83
C VAL A 485 0.86 -28.19 25.92
N ALA A 486 0.48 -29.46 25.76
CA ALA A 486 1.43 -30.58 25.76
C ALA A 486 2.44 -30.45 24.59
N GLY A 487 3.72 -30.69 24.87
CA GLY A 487 4.80 -30.51 23.89
C GLY A 487 5.27 -29.06 23.69
N ALA A 488 4.64 -28.07 24.35
CA ALA A 488 5.12 -26.69 24.33
C ALA A 488 6.31 -26.49 25.30
N ARG A 489 7.43 -26.00 24.77
CA ARG A 489 8.64 -25.63 25.52
C ARG A 489 8.55 -24.23 26.14
N SER A 490 7.85 -23.32 25.47
CA SER A 490 7.58 -21.95 25.92
C SER A 490 6.36 -21.39 25.19
N TYR A 491 6.02 -20.12 25.44
CA TYR A 491 4.90 -19.44 24.79
C TYR A 491 5.34 -18.07 24.28
N ARG A 492 4.69 -17.56 23.22
CA ARG A 492 4.83 -16.17 22.75
C ARG A 492 3.51 -15.44 22.92
N LEU A 493 3.53 -14.25 23.53
CA LEU A 493 2.39 -13.34 23.62
C LEU A 493 2.55 -12.21 22.62
N GLU A 494 1.64 -12.13 21.67
CA GLU A 494 1.48 -11.01 20.75
C GLU A 494 0.40 -10.06 21.26
N VAL A 495 0.70 -8.76 21.30
CA VAL A 495 -0.32 -7.70 21.48
C VAL A 495 -0.33 -6.83 20.23
N ARG A 496 -1.53 -6.59 19.67
CA ARG A 496 -1.75 -5.69 18.54
C ARG A 496 -2.72 -4.58 18.91
N ALA A 497 -2.46 -3.38 18.42
CA ALA A 497 -3.35 -2.23 18.54
C ALA A 497 -3.21 -1.36 17.29
N GLN A 498 -4.32 -0.84 16.76
CA GLN A 498 -4.36 0.11 15.64
C GLN A 498 -3.40 -0.24 14.48
N ASP A 499 -3.53 -1.46 13.92
CA ASP A 499 -2.68 -1.99 12.83
C ASP A 499 -1.16 -2.01 13.11
N ARG A 500 -0.76 -2.16 14.38
CA ARG A 500 0.63 -2.37 14.81
C ARG A 500 0.74 -3.55 15.78
N VAL A 501 1.85 -4.26 15.72
CA VAL A 501 2.26 -5.20 16.78
C VAL A 501 3.05 -4.40 17.81
N VAL A 502 2.55 -4.30 19.04
CA VAL A 502 3.14 -3.47 20.11
C VAL A 502 3.92 -4.29 21.15
N LEU A 503 3.75 -5.61 21.15
CA LEU A 503 4.51 -6.57 21.94
C LEU A 503 4.59 -7.94 21.21
N PHE A 504 5.74 -8.63 21.30
CA PHE A 504 5.88 -10.06 20.95
C PHE A 504 6.80 -10.80 21.96
N ALA A 505 6.34 -10.93 23.21
CA ALA A 505 7.17 -11.38 24.34
C ALA A 505 7.18 -12.90 24.53
N SER A 506 8.33 -13.45 24.94
CA SER A 506 8.47 -14.85 25.40
C SER A 506 7.96 -15.01 26.84
N LEU A 507 7.13 -16.03 27.08
CA LEU A 507 6.52 -16.33 28.38
C LEU A 507 6.82 -17.78 28.83
N GLN A 508 6.84 -17.97 30.14
CA GLN A 508 6.75 -19.29 30.81
C GLN A 508 5.54 -19.41 31.76
N GLY A 509 4.71 -18.37 31.87
CA GLY A 509 3.57 -18.32 32.78
C GLY A 509 2.74 -17.05 32.58
N PRO A 510 1.87 -16.68 33.55
CA PRO A 510 1.06 -15.46 33.49
C PRO A 510 1.89 -14.20 33.24
N TYR A 511 1.36 -13.27 32.44
CA TYR A 511 2.05 -12.04 32.06
C TYR A 511 1.21 -10.81 32.41
N LEU A 512 1.79 -9.85 33.14
CA LEU A 512 1.17 -8.55 33.35
C LEU A 512 1.59 -7.60 32.23
N TYR A 513 0.65 -7.33 31.32
CA TYR A 513 0.83 -6.31 30.29
C TYR A 513 0.55 -4.93 30.87
N LEU A 514 1.54 -4.04 30.80
CA LEU A 514 1.42 -2.64 31.21
C LEU A 514 1.09 -1.77 29.98
N PRO A 515 -0.04 -1.03 29.99
CA PRO A 515 -0.38 0.00 29.01
C PRO A 515 0.74 1.00 28.74
N ARG A 516 0.79 1.51 27.51
CA ARG A 516 1.70 2.59 27.06
C ARG A 516 0.93 3.80 26.53
N GLU A 517 -0.24 3.57 25.93
CA GLU A 517 -1.15 4.58 25.37
C GLU A 517 -2.60 4.27 25.77
N ASP A 518 -3.54 5.16 25.43
CA ASP A 518 -4.97 4.92 25.59
C ASP A 518 -5.58 4.54 24.23
N ARG A 519 -5.97 3.27 24.04
CA ARG A 519 -6.54 2.72 22.79
C ARG A 519 -7.10 1.31 22.96
N GLU A 520 -7.89 0.83 21.99
CA GLU A 520 -8.26 -0.58 21.93
C GLU A 520 -7.13 -1.46 21.38
N ALA A 521 -6.99 -2.65 21.97
CA ALA A 521 -5.97 -3.63 21.66
C ALA A 521 -6.52 -5.06 21.67
N GLN A 522 -5.80 -5.99 21.08
CA GLN A 522 -6.08 -7.43 21.11
C GLN A 522 -4.80 -8.20 21.45
N ALA A 523 -4.94 -9.28 22.22
CA ALA A 523 -3.85 -10.19 22.58
C ALA A 523 -4.09 -11.59 21.99
N ARG A 524 -3.02 -12.24 21.54
CA ARG A 524 -2.99 -13.65 21.11
C ARG A 524 -1.77 -14.34 21.70
N VAL A 525 -1.92 -15.60 22.13
CA VAL A 525 -0.80 -16.42 22.61
C VAL A 525 -0.56 -17.60 21.66
N TYR A 526 0.71 -17.97 21.49
CA TYR A 526 1.16 -19.08 20.68
C TYR A 526 1.94 -20.05 21.57
N ALA A 527 1.69 -21.35 21.45
CA ALA A 527 2.60 -22.37 21.98
C ALA A 527 3.87 -22.44 21.12
N VAL A 528 5.04 -22.66 21.72
CA VAL A 528 6.32 -22.82 21.02
C VAL A 528 6.82 -24.25 21.23
N ASP A 529 7.09 -24.99 20.16
CA ASP A 529 7.62 -26.36 20.25
C ASP A 529 9.14 -26.39 20.54
N GLU A 530 9.72 -27.58 20.71
CA GLU A 530 11.16 -27.75 20.97
C GLU A 530 12.05 -27.17 19.85
N ALA A 531 11.60 -27.23 18.60
CA ALA A 531 12.28 -26.70 17.43
C ALA A 531 12.12 -25.17 17.28
N GLY A 532 11.27 -24.54 18.08
CA GLY A 532 10.95 -23.11 18.03
C GLY A 532 9.82 -22.74 17.05
N LEU A 533 9.05 -23.72 16.58
CA LEU A 533 7.89 -23.50 15.71
C LEU A 533 6.72 -22.95 16.53
N LEU A 534 5.97 -22.02 15.93
CA LEU A 534 4.83 -21.37 16.56
C LEU A 534 3.56 -22.16 16.23
N GLY A 535 2.97 -22.78 17.25
CA GLY A 535 1.66 -23.42 17.18
C GLY A 535 0.55 -22.46 16.73
N TYR A 536 -0.67 -22.96 16.62
CA TYR A 536 -1.81 -22.13 16.28
C TYR A 536 -1.96 -20.96 17.28
N PRO A 537 -2.28 -19.74 16.81
CA PRO A 537 -2.63 -18.63 17.70
C PRO A 537 -3.90 -18.97 18.47
N SER A 538 -3.99 -18.49 19.72
CA SER A 538 -5.26 -18.38 20.42
C SER A 538 -6.23 -17.47 19.66
N GLU A 539 -7.53 -17.64 19.94
CA GLU A 539 -8.52 -16.60 19.66
C GLU A 539 -8.07 -15.24 20.26
N PRO A 540 -8.37 -14.12 19.60
CA PRO A 540 -7.96 -12.80 20.06
C PRO A 540 -8.78 -12.34 21.26
N VAL A 541 -8.11 -12.05 22.37
CA VAL A 541 -8.72 -11.41 23.54
C VAL A 541 -8.59 -9.90 23.38
N PHE A 542 -9.71 -9.24 23.09
CA PHE A 542 -9.81 -7.78 23.02
C PHE A 542 -9.80 -7.14 24.42
N PHE A 543 -9.16 -5.98 24.56
CA PHE A 543 -9.08 -5.24 25.80
C PHE A 543 -8.79 -3.74 25.55
N ARG A 544 -9.05 -2.90 26.55
CA ARG A 544 -8.69 -1.48 26.54
C ARG A 544 -7.28 -1.30 27.13
N GLU A 545 -6.37 -0.72 26.36
CA GLU A 545 -5.11 -0.18 26.85
C GLU A 545 -5.45 1.13 27.58
N ARG A 546 -5.33 1.17 28.91
CA ARG A 546 -5.83 2.28 29.78
C ARG A 546 -4.72 3.08 30.45
N TYR A 547 -3.74 3.56 29.68
CA TYR A 547 -2.54 4.22 30.22
C TYR A 547 -2.83 5.46 31.07
N SER A 548 -3.58 6.44 30.55
CA SER A 548 -3.84 7.69 31.28
C SER A 548 -4.73 7.45 32.50
N PHE A 549 -5.64 6.48 32.45
CA PHE A 549 -6.42 6.08 33.62
C PHE A 549 -5.53 5.62 34.78
N TYR A 550 -4.58 4.71 34.53
CA TYR A 550 -3.65 4.25 35.56
C TYR A 550 -2.68 5.36 36.02
N GLN A 551 -2.28 6.28 35.13
CA GLN A 551 -1.51 7.49 35.51
C GLN A 551 -2.31 8.45 36.40
N GLY A 552 -3.60 8.61 36.15
CA GLY A 552 -4.49 9.42 36.99
C GLY A 552 -4.72 8.77 38.35
N LYS A 553 -5.10 7.48 38.36
CA LYS A 553 -5.33 6.70 39.59
C LYS A 553 -4.10 6.64 40.49
N LYS A 554 -2.89 6.54 39.93
CA LYS A 554 -1.62 6.59 40.69
C LYS A 554 -1.36 7.95 41.39
N ARG A 555 -2.01 9.03 40.96
CA ARG A 555 -1.88 10.37 41.57
C ARG A 555 -2.91 10.63 42.68
N LEU A 556 -3.92 9.78 42.83
CA LEU A 556 -4.96 9.96 43.83
C LEU A 556 -4.58 9.26 45.15
N PRO A 557 -4.82 9.88 46.33
CA PRO A 557 -5.42 11.20 46.54
C PRO A 557 -4.43 12.40 46.50
N GLN A 558 -3.12 12.19 46.36
CA GLN A 558 -2.08 13.21 46.66
C GLN A 558 -2.02 14.40 45.67
N ASP A 559 -2.37 14.18 44.39
CA ASP A 559 -2.41 15.21 43.34
C ASP A 559 -3.73 15.10 42.53
N PRO A 560 -4.85 15.63 43.05
CA PRO A 560 -6.15 15.56 42.37
C PRO A 560 -6.19 16.35 41.05
N LYS A 561 -5.40 17.43 40.93
CA LYS A 561 -5.38 18.29 39.73
C LYS A 561 -4.61 17.64 38.58
N GLY A 562 -3.46 17.02 38.86
CA GLY A 562 -2.76 16.20 37.89
C GLY A 562 -3.54 14.92 37.55
N ALA A 563 -4.23 14.31 38.53
CA ALA A 563 -5.12 13.19 38.27
C ALA A 563 -6.25 13.53 37.28
N GLU A 564 -6.95 14.66 37.49
CA GLU A 564 -7.99 15.17 36.57
C GLU A 564 -7.49 15.26 35.12
N ALA A 565 -6.30 15.83 34.91
CA ALA A 565 -5.73 16.02 33.58
C ALA A 565 -5.44 14.69 32.84
N PHE A 566 -5.07 13.63 33.56
CA PHE A 566 -4.90 12.29 32.99
C PHE A 566 -6.24 11.56 32.80
N LEU A 567 -7.16 11.65 33.76
CA LEU A 567 -8.46 10.98 33.68
C LEU A 567 -9.33 11.54 32.55
N ARG A 568 -9.30 12.85 32.30
CA ARG A 568 -9.96 13.44 31.13
C ARG A 568 -9.38 12.96 29.79
N ARG A 569 -8.09 12.61 29.72
CA ARG A 569 -7.48 12.00 28.52
C ARG A 569 -7.97 10.57 28.30
N ALA A 570 -8.05 9.77 29.36
CA ALA A 570 -8.61 8.43 29.27
C ALA A 570 -10.07 8.47 28.78
N LEU A 571 -10.89 9.38 29.32
CA LEU A 571 -12.29 9.56 28.92
C LEU A 571 -12.49 10.16 27.52
N ALA A 572 -11.48 10.82 26.95
CA ALA A 572 -11.50 11.25 25.55
C ALA A 572 -11.36 10.07 24.56
N VAL A 573 -10.80 8.94 25.01
CA VAL A 573 -10.68 7.68 24.24
C VAL A 573 -11.78 6.68 24.61
N PHE A 574 -12.15 6.61 25.89
CA PHE A 574 -13.19 5.71 26.42
C PHE A 574 -14.27 6.50 27.19
N PRO A 575 -15.22 7.15 26.49
CA PRO A 575 -16.23 8.01 27.14
C PRO A 575 -17.23 7.26 28.05
N ASP A 576 -17.16 5.94 28.06
CA ASP A 576 -18.01 4.96 28.76
C ASP A 576 -17.25 4.16 29.83
N ASP A 577 -15.95 4.40 30.06
CA ASP A 577 -15.19 3.71 31.10
C ASP A 577 -15.62 4.23 32.49
N TRP A 578 -16.51 3.48 33.15
CA TRP A 578 -17.10 3.86 34.43
C TRP A 578 -16.07 4.01 35.55
N GLU A 579 -14.96 3.24 35.54
CA GLU A 579 -13.88 3.40 36.52
C GLU A 579 -13.21 4.77 36.34
N ALA A 580 -12.89 5.14 35.09
CA ALA A 580 -12.27 6.43 34.79
C ALA A 580 -13.21 7.61 35.06
N ILE A 581 -14.53 7.44 34.89
CA ILE A 581 -15.54 8.44 35.28
C ILE A 581 -15.60 8.57 36.81
N ALA A 582 -15.64 7.47 37.56
CA ALA A 582 -15.71 7.47 39.02
C ALA A 582 -14.42 8.02 39.68
N GLU A 583 -13.24 7.68 39.15
CA GLU A 583 -11.98 8.26 39.61
C GLU A 583 -11.86 9.75 39.23
N LEU A 584 -12.43 10.19 38.11
CA LEU A 584 -12.50 11.64 37.80
C LEU A 584 -13.44 12.34 38.79
N GLY A 585 -14.62 11.78 39.07
CA GLY A 585 -15.53 12.30 40.12
C GLY A 585 -14.83 12.44 41.48
N PHE A 586 -13.97 11.48 41.83
CA PHE A 586 -13.14 11.54 43.04
C PHE A 586 -12.05 12.62 42.96
N ALA A 587 -11.34 12.74 41.83
CA ALA A 587 -10.37 13.80 41.58
C ALA A 587 -10.99 15.21 41.61
N LEU A 588 -12.27 15.35 41.28
CA LEU A 588 -13.02 16.60 41.39
C LEU A 588 -13.51 16.86 42.82
N TYR A 589 -14.06 15.85 43.51
CA TYR A 589 -14.46 15.95 44.92
C TYR A 589 -13.30 16.40 45.82
N LEU A 590 -12.09 15.85 45.61
CA LEU A 590 -10.89 16.24 46.37
C LEU A 590 -10.40 17.67 46.08
N GLN A 591 -10.94 18.36 45.07
CA GLN A 591 -10.67 19.79 44.81
C GLN A 591 -11.65 20.74 45.53
N GLY A 592 -12.61 20.21 46.28
CA GLY A 592 -13.49 20.99 47.16
C GLY A 592 -14.77 21.54 46.52
N PRO A 593 -15.56 22.33 47.27
CA PRO A 593 -16.96 22.60 46.98
C PRO A 593 -17.28 23.14 45.59
N ALA A 594 -16.39 23.97 45.01
CA ALA A 594 -16.57 24.54 43.68
C ALA A 594 -16.61 23.50 42.53
N ARG A 595 -16.25 22.24 42.78
CA ARG A 595 -16.32 21.14 41.81
C ARG A 595 -17.36 20.06 42.16
N TYR A 596 -18.13 20.23 43.24
CA TYR A 596 -19.03 19.18 43.75
C TYR A 596 -20.17 18.83 42.77
N GLU A 597 -20.77 19.82 42.09
CA GLU A 597 -21.81 19.54 41.09
C GLU A 597 -21.27 18.75 39.89
N GLU A 598 -20.06 19.09 39.41
CA GLU A 598 -19.40 18.34 38.33
C GLU A 598 -19.06 16.91 38.78
N ALA A 599 -18.60 16.73 40.02
CA ALA A 599 -18.35 15.42 40.62
C ALA A 599 -19.65 14.58 40.75
N ALA A 600 -20.78 15.19 41.14
CA ALA A 600 -22.05 14.51 41.30
C ALA A 600 -22.56 13.95 39.97
N LEU A 601 -22.52 14.75 38.90
CA LEU A 601 -22.91 14.32 37.54
C LEU A 601 -22.02 13.17 37.03
N LEU A 602 -20.72 13.20 37.33
CA LEU A 602 -19.81 12.10 36.99
C LEU A 602 -20.14 10.82 37.75
N TYR A 603 -20.36 10.89 39.08
CA TYR A 603 -20.76 9.71 39.85
C TYR A 603 -22.09 9.11 39.39
N GLN A 604 -23.10 9.94 39.13
CA GLN A 604 -24.38 9.49 38.55
C GLN A 604 -24.17 8.79 37.21
N LYS A 605 -23.33 9.35 36.33
CA LYS A 605 -22.99 8.72 35.05
C LYS A 605 -22.26 7.37 35.23
N ALA A 606 -21.27 7.29 36.12
CA ALA A 606 -20.55 6.05 36.38
C ALA A 606 -21.49 4.95 36.89
N LEU A 607 -22.36 5.27 37.84
CA LEU A 607 -23.36 4.35 38.39
C LEU A 607 -24.42 3.92 37.36
N SER A 608 -24.77 4.80 36.41
CA SER A 608 -25.67 4.44 35.29
C SER A 608 -25.05 3.46 34.28
N LEU A 609 -23.72 3.32 34.28
CA LEU A 609 -22.98 2.40 33.42
C LEU A 609 -22.64 1.09 34.14
N ALA A 610 -22.26 1.17 35.43
CA ALA A 610 -22.04 0.04 36.31
C ALA A 610 -22.28 0.44 37.78
N PRO A 611 -23.42 0.03 38.39
CA PRO A 611 -23.60 0.10 39.83
C PRO A 611 -22.47 -0.65 40.56
N ASN A 612 -21.86 -0.03 41.57
CA ASN A 612 -20.80 -0.65 42.36
C ASN A 612 -20.64 0.08 43.71
N ALA A 613 -20.33 -0.69 44.77
CA ALA A 613 -20.29 -0.19 46.14
C ALA A 613 -19.24 0.92 46.37
N ASP A 614 -18.05 0.85 45.76
CA ASP A 614 -17.01 1.89 45.89
C ASP A 614 -17.49 3.25 45.36
N THR A 615 -18.14 3.27 44.20
CA THR A 615 -18.66 4.50 43.59
C THR A 615 -19.86 5.03 44.36
N LEU A 616 -20.75 4.14 44.85
CA LEU A 616 -21.88 4.52 45.71
C LEU A 616 -21.41 5.14 47.03
N ALA A 617 -20.41 4.57 47.70
CA ALA A 617 -19.84 5.10 48.94
C ALA A 617 -19.19 6.48 48.73
N ARG A 618 -18.42 6.65 47.65
CA ARG A 618 -17.83 7.95 47.28
C ARG A 618 -18.89 9.01 46.95
N TYR A 619 -19.97 8.62 46.27
CA TYR A 619 -21.10 9.50 45.95
C TYR A 619 -21.90 9.88 47.22
N GLY A 620 -22.17 8.93 48.11
CA GLY A 620 -22.78 9.18 49.42
C GLY A 620 -21.96 10.18 50.26
N ARG A 621 -20.63 10.05 50.25
CA ARG A 621 -19.72 11.00 50.91
C ARG A 621 -19.80 12.40 50.29
N LEU A 622 -19.86 12.52 48.96
CA LEU A 622 -20.08 13.80 48.30
C LEU A 622 -21.42 14.45 48.72
N LEU A 623 -22.51 13.67 48.71
CA LEU A 623 -23.84 14.12 49.12
C LEU A 623 -23.89 14.57 50.59
N TYR A 624 -23.18 13.88 51.48
CA TYR A 624 -23.02 14.29 52.89
C TYR A 624 -22.36 15.67 53.02
N HIS A 625 -21.28 15.93 52.26
CA HIS A 625 -20.65 17.25 52.21
C HIS A 625 -21.53 18.33 51.54
N GLN A 626 -22.42 17.95 50.62
CA GLN A 626 -23.51 18.81 50.11
C GLN A 626 -24.67 18.99 51.10
N ARG A 627 -24.61 18.41 52.30
CA ARG A 627 -25.69 18.36 53.32
C ARG A 627 -26.99 17.66 52.87
N ARG A 628 -26.94 16.88 51.78
CA ARG A 628 -28.07 16.11 51.22
C ARG A 628 -28.23 14.78 51.96
N LEU A 629 -28.46 14.86 53.27
CA LEU A 629 -28.35 13.71 54.20
C LEU A 629 -29.21 12.51 53.77
N SER A 630 -30.46 12.71 53.38
CA SER A 630 -31.36 11.61 52.97
C SER A 630 -30.90 10.88 51.70
N GLU A 631 -30.24 11.58 50.77
CA GLU A 631 -29.68 10.98 49.55
C GLU A 631 -28.35 10.28 49.84
N ALA A 632 -27.53 10.86 50.73
CA ALA A 632 -26.30 10.22 51.21
C ALA A 632 -26.59 8.90 51.94
N GLU A 633 -27.58 8.90 52.84
CA GLU A 633 -28.03 7.72 53.57
C GLU A 633 -28.49 6.60 52.63
N ARG A 634 -29.23 6.98 51.57
CA ARG A 634 -29.67 6.05 50.53
C ARG A 634 -28.48 5.46 49.77
N ALA A 635 -27.57 6.30 49.26
CA ALA A 635 -26.40 5.83 48.51
C ALA A 635 -25.50 4.90 49.35
N PHE A 636 -25.35 5.16 50.65
CA PHE A 636 -24.62 4.26 51.55
C PHE A 636 -25.35 2.95 51.84
N ARG A 637 -26.69 2.92 51.91
CA ARG A 637 -27.43 1.65 52.00
C ARG A 637 -27.34 0.84 50.71
N GLU A 638 -27.52 1.46 49.55
CA GLU A 638 -27.35 0.80 48.24
C GLU A 638 -25.91 0.23 48.09
N ALA A 639 -24.88 0.92 48.61
CA ALA A 639 -23.52 0.39 48.66
C ALA A 639 -23.34 -0.85 49.57
N LEU A 640 -24.12 -0.94 50.65
CA LEU A 640 -24.08 -2.04 51.61
C LEU A 640 -24.99 -3.22 51.21
N GLU A 641 -25.98 -2.99 50.34
CA GLU A 641 -26.74 -4.05 49.67
C GLU A 641 -25.85 -4.77 48.64
N GLU A 642 -25.08 -4.02 47.85
CA GLU A 642 -24.08 -4.55 46.89
C GLU A 642 -22.88 -5.19 47.60
N ASN A 643 -22.36 -4.58 48.68
CA ASN A 643 -21.27 -5.14 49.48
C ASN A 643 -21.48 -4.90 50.99
N PRO A 644 -22.07 -5.86 51.73
CA PRO A 644 -22.30 -5.76 53.17
C PRO A 644 -21.03 -5.63 54.04
N ARG A 645 -19.83 -5.79 53.46
CA ARG A 645 -18.53 -5.64 54.13
C ARG A 645 -17.78 -4.36 53.74
N HIS A 646 -18.38 -3.45 52.97
CA HIS A 646 -17.75 -2.19 52.56
C HIS A 646 -17.58 -1.22 53.74
N LEU A 647 -16.35 -1.09 54.25
CA LEU A 647 -16.08 -0.33 55.48
C LEU A 647 -16.39 1.17 55.31
N ASP A 648 -16.00 1.78 54.19
CA ASP A 648 -16.27 3.20 53.91
C ASP A 648 -17.77 3.50 53.86
N ALA A 649 -18.58 2.57 53.34
CA ALA A 649 -20.02 2.72 53.30
C ALA A 649 -20.67 2.61 54.69
N ARG A 650 -20.19 1.69 55.55
CA ARG A 650 -20.65 1.59 56.95
C ARG A 650 -20.27 2.83 57.76
N TRP A 651 -19.03 3.30 57.62
CA TRP A 651 -18.54 4.50 58.30
C TRP A 651 -19.26 5.76 57.83
N GLY A 652 -19.43 5.92 56.51
CA GLY A 652 -20.18 7.02 55.92
C GLY A 652 -21.66 7.03 56.32
N LEU A 653 -22.32 5.87 56.35
CA LEU A 653 -23.69 5.74 56.87
C LEU A 653 -23.77 6.17 58.34
N ALA A 654 -22.77 5.83 59.16
CA ALA A 654 -22.75 6.22 60.56
C ALA A 654 -22.54 7.74 60.77
N GLU A 655 -21.71 8.40 59.96
CA GLU A 655 -21.61 9.87 59.95
C GLU A 655 -22.94 10.53 59.58
N VAL A 656 -23.67 9.98 58.59
CA VAL A 656 -25.00 10.47 58.21
C VAL A 656 -26.04 10.25 59.32
N LEU A 657 -26.04 9.08 59.97
CA LEU A 657 -26.97 8.77 61.07
C LEU A 657 -26.68 9.59 62.33
N LEU A 658 -25.40 9.81 62.67
CA LEU A 658 -24.97 10.77 63.69
C LEU A 658 -25.51 12.18 63.38
N ALA A 659 -25.32 12.66 62.15
CA ALA A 659 -25.83 13.97 61.71
C ALA A 659 -27.37 14.06 61.65
N ARG A 660 -28.08 12.93 61.80
CA ARG A 660 -29.56 12.85 61.93
C ARG A 660 -30.04 12.53 63.36
N GLY A 661 -29.13 12.31 64.31
CA GLY A 661 -29.46 11.98 65.70
C GLY A 661 -29.76 10.50 65.99
N ASP A 662 -29.58 9.57 65.05
CA ASP A 662 -29.69 8.12 65.31
C ASP A 662 -28.38 7.58 65.90
N LEU A 663 -28.13 7.98 67.15
CA LEU A 663 -26.95 7.60 67.91
C LEU A 663 -26.83 6.07 68.12
N PRO A 664 -27.92 5.29 68.36
CA PRO A 664 -27.83 3.83 68.49
C PRO A 664 -27.34 3.13 67.22
N GLN A 665 -27.87 3.47 66.03
CA GLN A 665 -27.43 2.86 64.78
C GLN A 665 -26.02 3.34 64.37
N ALA A 666 -25.71 4.63 64.59
CA ALA A 666 -24.38 5.16 64.33
C ALA A 666 -23.30 4.46 65.19
N GLU A 667 -23.55 4.26 66.49
CA GLU A 667 -22.62 3.53 67.37
C GLU A 667 -22.41 2.08 66.91
N ALA A 668 -23.49 1.37 66.57
CA ALA A 668 -23.44 -0.02 66.14
C ALA A 668 -22.62 -0.21 64.85
N LEU A 669 -22.79 0.68 63.88
CA LEU A 669 -22.02 0.66 62.63
C LEU A 669 -20.53 0.93 62.85
N VAL A 670 -20.17 1.95 63.65
CA VAL A 670 -18.76 2.31 63.86
C VAL A 670 -18.03 1.30 64.75
N ARG A 671 -18.69 0.77 65.78
CA ARG A 671 -18.14 -0.38 66.55
C ARG A 671 -18.05 -1.65 65.69
N GLY A 672 -18.82 -1.75 64.59
CA GLY A 672 -18.65 -2.77 63.55
C GLY A 672 -17.41 -2.52 62.67
N VAL A 673 -17.21 -1.29 62.19
CA VAL A 673 -16.01 -0.91 61.42
C VAL A 673 -14.73 -1.13 62.23
N LEU A 674 -14.67 -0.66 63.48
CA LEU A 674 -13.52 -0.82 64.38
C LEU A 674 -13.27 -2.28 64.83
N ARG A 675 -14.21 -3.20 64.59
CA ARG A 675 -14.04 -4.64 64.83
C ARG A 675 -13.41 -5.34 63.63
N ASP A 676 -13.86 -4.99 62.43
CA ASP A 676 -13.36 -5.56 61.17
C ASP A 676 -12.00 -4.95 60.78
N ASP A 677 -11.78 -3.65 61.06
CA ASP A 677 -10.48 -2.96 60.97
C ASP A 677 -10.26 -2.00 62.17
N PRO A 678 -9.52 -2.42 63.21
CA PRO A 678 -9.15 -1.57 64.34
C PRO A 678 -8.20 -0.41 63.99
N ALA A 679 -7.67 -0.32 62.77
CA ALA A 679 -6.83 0.78 62.31
C ALA A 679 -7.57 1.77 61.38
N TYR A 680 -8.85 1.54 61.07
CA TYR A 680 -9.62 2.35 60.13
C TYR A 680 -9.60 3.85 60.51
N PRO A 681 -9.12 4.75 59.63
CA PRO A 681 -8.96 6.17 59.95
C PRO A 681 -10.27 6.85 60.35
N LEU A 682 -10.20 7.72 61.36
CA LEU A 682 -11.31 8.55 61.86
C LEU A 682 -12.50 7.76 62.45
N ALA A 683 -12.54 6.44 62.42
CA ALA A 683 -13.65 5.69 63.02
C ALA A 683 -13.70 5.86 64.55
N ARG A 684 -12.55 5.98 65.25
CA ARG A 684 -12.55 6.38 66.68
C ARG A 684 -13.10 7.77 66.91
N PHE A 685 -12.83 8.71 65.99
CA PHE A 685 -13.33 10.08 66.06
C PHE A 685 -14.85 10.13 65.88
N THR A 686 -15.40 9.39 64.91
CA THR A 686 -16.86 9.21 64.77
C THR A 686 -17.47 8.58 66.03
N LEU A 687 -16.88 7.51 66.56
CA LEU A 687 -17.38 6.87 67.78
C LEU A 687 -17.32 7.81 68.99
N ALA A 688 -16.25 8.61 69.15
CA ALA A 688 -16.15 9.61 70.19
C ALA A 688 -17.24 10.68 70.07
N LYS A 689 -17.53 11.20 68.86
CA LYS A 689 -18.66 12.11 68.62
C LYS A 689 -19.98 11.50 69.06
N VAL A 690 -20.29 10.27 68.64
CA VAL A 690 -21.52 9.55 69.04
C VAL A 690 -21.61 9.37 70.58
N LEU A 691 -20.48 9.09 71.24
CA LEU A 691 -20.45 8.91 72.69
C LEU A 691 -20.59 10.23 73.47
N LEU A 692 -20.12 11.35 72.93
CA LEU A 692 -20.32 12.69 73.52
C LEU A 692 -21.79 13.11 73.47
N GLU A 693 -22.47 12.92 72.33
CA GLU A 693 -23.92 13.13 72.20
C GLU A 693 -24.74 12.23 73.15
N LYS A 694 -24.18 11.08 73.54
CA LYS A 694 -24.74 10.16 74.57
C LYS A 694 -24.26 10.44 76.00
N GLY A 695 -23.47 11.49 76.24
CA GLY A 695 -22.95 11.87 77.56
C GLY A 695 -21.79 11.01 78.10
N ASN A 696 -21.29 10.02 77.36
CA ASN A 696 -20.18 9.15 77.77
C ASN A 696 -18.82 9.81 77.46
N LYS A 697 -18.51 10.85 78.24
CA LYS A 697 -17.31 11.69 78.09
C LYS A 697 -15.99 10.92 78.29
N GLU A 698 -15.94 9.98 79.24
CA GLU A 698 -14.72 9.24 79.56
C GLU A 698 -14.25 8.31 78.43
N GLU A 699 -15.18 7.56 77.83
CA GLU A 699 -14.84 6.67 76.70
C GLU A 699 -14.49 7.49 75.46
N ALA A 700 -15.19 8.60 75.22
CA ALA A 700 -14.87 9.52 74.12
C ALA A 700 -13.45 10.10 74.23
N VAL A 701 -13.05 10.65 75.39
CA VAL A 701 -11.69 11.18 75.62
C VAL A 701 -10.62 10.10 75.41
N ARG A 702 -10.88 8.86 75.82
CA ARG A 702 -9.99 7.72 75.61
C ARG A 702 -9.80 7.39 74.12
N LEU A 703 -10.89 7.42 73.35
CA LEU A 703 -10.88 7.16 71.90
C LEU A 703 -10.19 8.29 71.11
N LEU A 704 -10.40 9.56 71.48
CA LEU A 704 -9.75 10.70 70.84
C LEU A 704 -8.22 10.66 71.02
N ARG A 705 -7.73 10.34 72.22
CA ARG A 705 -6.29 10.15 72.46
C ARG A 705 -5.71 8.99 71.63
N ALA A 706 -6.37 7.84 71.65
CA ALA A 706 -5.95 6.65 70.90
C ALA A 706 -6.06 6.79 69.36
N GLU A 707 -6.79 7.80 68.87
CA GLU A 707 -6.79 8.18 67.45
C GLU A 707 -5.62 9.13 67.15
N LEU A 708 -5.39 10.17 67.97
CA LEU A 708 -4.28 11.12 67.81
C LEU A 708 -2.89 10.47 67.87
N GLU A 709 -2.74 9.41 68.69
CA GLU A 709 -1.53 8.58 68.75
C GLU A 709 -1.19 7.88 67.42
N LYS A 710 -2.19 7.70 66.53
CA LYS A 710 -2.06 6.99 65.24
C LYS A 710 -2.17 7.91 64.03
N ASN A 711 -3.12 8.84 64.10
CA ASN A 711 -3.52 9.79 63.07
C ASN A 711 -3.51 11.20 63.68
N PRO A 712 -2.38 11.95 63.61
CA PRO A 712 -2.27 13.30 64.18
C PRO A 712 -3.10 14.35 63.41
N ASP A 713 -4.41 14.36 63.67
CA ASP A 713 -5.40 15.18 62.96
C ASP A 713 -5.81 16.45 63.76
N PRO A 714 -5.84 17.65 63.13
CA PRO A 714 -6.21 18.89 63.81
C PRO A 714 -7.65 18.96 64.34
N GLU A 715 -8.63 18.35 63.66
CA GLU A 715 -10.04 18.35 64.13
C GLU A 715 -10.21 17.41 65.33
N VAL A 716 -9.57 16.25 65.30
CA VAL A 716 -9.53 15.32 66.44
C VAL A 716 -8.88 15.98 67.66
N LYS A 717 -7.79 16.74 67.44
CA LYS A 717 -7.13 17.52 68.48
C LYS A 717 -8.04 18.62 69.03
N ALA A 718 -8.65 19.43 68.17
CA ALA A 718 -9.52 20.54 68.59
C ALA A 718 -10.75 20.04 69.38
N LEU A 719 -11.34 18.90 68.99
CA LEU A 719 -12.43 18.29 69.76
C LEU A 719 -11.95 17.78 71.13
N LEU A 720 -10.77 17.16 71.21
CA LEU A 720 -10.20 16.72 72.49
C LEU A 720 -9.91 17.90 73.43
N GLU A 721 -9.34 19.00 72.91
CA GLU A 721 -9.08 20.21 73.69
C GLU A 721 -10.39 20.84 74.18
N LYS A 722 -11.43 20.93 73.33
CA LYS A 722 -12.77 21.41 73.73
C LYS A 722 -13.36 20.55 74.86
N VAL A 723 -13.39 19.23 74.68
CA VAL A 723 -13.99 18.27 75.62
C VAL A 723 -13.24 18.22 76.97
N LEU A 724 -11.97 18.65 77.01
CA LEU A 724 -11.20 18.79 78.26
C LEU A 724 -11.34 20.18 78.92
N SER A 725 -11.98 21.15 78.25
CA SER A 725 -12.30 22.48 78.80
C SER A 725 -13.77 22.64 79.23
N GLU A 726 -14.66 21.84 78.62
CA GLU A 726 -16.02 21.51 79.09
C GLU A 726 -15.98 20.41 80.17
#